data_AF-A0A3D2KI30-F1
#
_entry.id   AF-A0A3D2KI30-F1
#
_cell.length_a   1.000
_cell.length_b   1.000
_cell.length_c   1.000
_cell.angle_alpha   90.00
_cell.angle_beta   90.00
_cell.angle_gamma   90.00
#
_symmetry.space_group_name_H-M   'P 1'
#
loop_
_entity.id
_entity.type
_entity.pdbx_description
1 polymer ?
#
loop_
_entity_poly.entity_id
_entity_poly.type
_entity_poly.pdbx_seq_one_letter_code
_entity_poly.pdbx_strand_id
1 'polypeptide(L)'
;MGVVKMQKDKYKKIIIFFLLCMGVLCIPMPATQVQAAKTCSSKIAYPGIVRTKVNMRKKAGIRYKSYGKLKKKQSVTILGIATNGGMKWYKCQAQIGDTVRTGYVSAAYIKPDTKATAVVKQSVSSYAKVRQKAKTSSKVVAKITKGTEVSVSDIVRQSGKYWYKVKVTYKNKKKTGYIQCKFVEAGGTVTPNEQQPQDGYVNDKVTSTLNVRQSPSTSSAVLIRIPKGTKVSVLEETGGWYKITVTYEGRTVTGYVVKEYITLGAAPEDNTNTPVSDADFATMLASFPDSYKPSIQALHNAYPNWRFVAINTNLDWNAAVANESVVGRNVIQSNYPAGVASLAPFSYLSTEAGAYNWANDTYTVKDGTNWYSANSQVIAYYMDPRNFLNDTDIFQFEALAYDESQSSAVVQSILNNTFMSGNYSVVDSASGQAVSGSYVQAFMDAAKAASANPYFLAARCKQEVGTNGSNATSGTYKGYEGIYNYYNIGASDGGNAVAKGLLWAKGGSKGETTYGRPWTNPYKSIVGGAQYIAKNYINIGQNTLYLQKFNVAPTNAAYLYQHQYMTNVQAPYSEGRSTRTAYNAIGALSNTMIFYIPVYNNMPATACALPAATGNPNPYLSGISVAEATGSVPAGFSYNTFAYTVFVPASVNKVNVGATAISKCASIEGTGECLLNPAGSTDINITGVAQNGARQTYTITIVRQ
;
A
#
# COMPACT_ATOMS: atom_id res chain seq x y z
N MET A 1 -23.53 -27.54 41.18
CA MET A 1 -23.94 -26.16 40.78
C MET A 1 -23.68 -25.20 41.95
N GLY A 2 -23.19 -23.99 41.68
CA GLY A 2 -23.58 -22.75 42.38
C GLY A 2 -23.03 -22.40 43.79
N VAL A 3 -22.43 -21.20 43.87
CA VAL A 3 -22.72 -20.11 44.85
C VAL A 3 -22.38 -20.30 46.36
N VAL A 4 -21.98 -19.28 47.17
CA VAL A 4 -20.97 -18.19 47.07
C VAL A 4 -20.93 -17.36 48.40
N LYS A 5 -19.77 -16.72 48.69
CA LYS A 5 -19.52 -15.60 49.67
C LYS A 5 -19.45 -15.88 51.19
N MET A 6 -18.44 -15.24 51.80
CA MET A 6 -18.39 -14.76 53.18
C MET A 6 -17.72 -13.38 53.22
N GLN A 7 -18.10 -12.51 54.15
CA GLN A 7 -17.28 -11.41 54.67
C GLN A 7 -17.58 -11.21 56.17
N LYS A 8 -16.63 -10.63 56.92
CA LYS A 8 -16.75 -10.30 58.35
C LYS A 8 -16.44 -8.83 58.60
N ASP A 9 -17.11 -8.24 59.59
CA ASP A 9 -16.86 -6.89 60.10
C ASP A 9 -15.43 -6.71 60.66
N LYS A 10 -15.04 -5.45 60.92
CA LYS A 10 -14.95 -4.98 62.32
C LYS A 10 -15.00 -3.44 62.48
N TYR A 11 -16.04 -2.99 63.21
CA TYR A 11 -16.06 -1.88 64.20
C TYR A 11 -16.12 -0.42 63.65
N LYS A 12 -17.22 0.34 63.80
CA LYS A 12 -17.82 1.01 65.01
C LYS A 12 -17.21 2.43 65.26
N LYS A 13 -17.94 3.52 65.57
CA LYS A 13 -19.40 3.78 65.76
C LYS A 13 -19.72 5.30 65.89
N ILE A 14 -21.03 5.71 65.82
CA ILE A 14 -21.66 6.92 66.47
C ILE A 14 -21.26 8.32 65.88
N ILE A 15 -22.03 9.45 65.82
CA ILE A 15 -23.46 9.93 65.94
C ILE A 15 -23.50 11.34 65.19
N ILE A 16 -24.52 11.97 64.56
CA ILE A 16 -26.01 12.20 64.74
C ILE A 16 -26.30 13.49 65.60
N PHE A 17 -27.27 14.41 65.37
CA PHE A 17 -28.43 14.48 64.44
C PHE A 17 -28.74 15.88 63.77
N PHE A 18 -29.80 16.61 64.21
CA PHE A 18 -30.56 17.73 63.57
C PHE A 18 -30.26 19.12 64.23
N LEU A 19 -30.40 20.33 63.62
CA LEU A 19 -31.58 21.12 63.10
C LEU A 19 -32.53 21.62 64.23
N LEU A 20 -33.12 22.84 64.26
CA LEU A 20 -33.30 23.96 63.29
C LEU A 20 -33.53 25.35 64.00
N CYS A 21 -33.20 26.46 63.32
CA CYS A 21 -33.61 27.89 63.46
C CYS A 21 -34.23 28.50 64.75
N MET A 22 -33.64 29.63 65.18
CA MET A 22 -34.28 30.97 65.21
C MET A 22 -33.19 32.03 64.88
N GLY A 23 -33.55 33.28 64.58
CA GLY A 23 -32.59 34.35 64.24
C GLY A 23 -33.12 35.74 64.60
N VAL A 24 -32.35 36.82 64.30
CA VAL A 24 -32.75 38.24 64.09
C VAL A 24 -31.51 39.16 64.05
N LEU A 25 -31.66 40.32 63.39
CA LEU A 25 -30.80 41.53 63.35
C LEU A 25 -29.39 41.47 62.72
N CYS A 26 -29.17 42.40 61.78
CA CYS A 26 -27.89 42.74 61.16
C CYS A 26 -27.25 43.96 61.83
N ILE A 27 -25.92 43.97 62.00
CA ILE A 27 -25.12 45.20 62.17
C ILE A 27 -23.88 45.11 61.26
N PRO A 28 -23.73 45.98 60.24
CA PRO A 28 -22.56 46.00 59.37
C PRO A 28 -21.51 47.02 59.85
N MET A 29 -20.40 46.56 60.40
CA MET A 29 -19.27 47.43 60.82
C MET A 29 -17.90 46.79 60.48
N PRO A 30 -16.83 47.58 60.29
CA PRO A 30 -16.40 47.83 58.91
C PRO A 30 -15.37 46.85 58.35
N ALA A 31 -15.33 46.76 57.01
CA ALA A 31 -14.25 46.10 56.30
C ALA A 31 -12.93 46.90 56.45
N THR A 32 -12.14 46.54 57.47
CA THR A 32 -10.78 47.07 57.65
C THR A 32 -9.94 46.77 56.41
N GLN A 33 -9.55 47.82 55.69
CA GLN A 33 -8.70 47.70 54.51
C GLN A 33 -7.29 47.25 54.91
N VAL A 34 -7.05 45.94 54.92
CA VAL A 34 -5.69 45.41 54.92
C VAL A 34 -5.04 45.84 53.61
N GLN A 35 -4.19 46.88 53.70
CA GLN A 35 -3.50 47.51 52.59
C GLN A 35 -2.87 46.49 51.63
N ALA A 36 -2.88 46.80 50.33
CA ALA A 36 -2.16 46.03 49.34
C ALA A 36 -0.67 45.98 49.72
N ALA A 37 -0.19 44.81 50.16
CA ALA A 37 1.15 44.65 50.70
C ALA A 37 2.20 45.13 49.68
N LYS A 38 2.95 46.19 50.04
CA LYS A 38 3.94 46.89 49.19
C LYS A 38 4.73 45.90 48.32
N THR A 39 4.71 46.15 47.01
CA THR A 39 5.20 45.24 45.97
C THR A 39 6.69 44.97 46.13
N CYS A 40 7.03 43.77 46.63
CA CYS A 40 8.40 43.32 46.79
C CYS A 40 9.09 43.22 45.41
N SER A 41 10.15 44.01 45.21
CA SER A 41 10.85 44.21 43.93
C SER A 41 11.74 43.05 43.46
N SER A 42 11.40 41.81 43.83
CA SER A 42 11.99 40.61 43.27
C SER A 42 10.90 39.68 42.74
N LYS A 43 10.69 39.69 41.42
CA LYS A 43 9.95 38.61 40.73
C LYS A 43 10.64 37.28 41.06
N ILE A 44 9.86 36.27 41.41
CA ILE A 44 10.32 34.88 41.48
C ILE A 44 9.59 34.10 40.40
N ALA A 45 10.23 33.05 39.89
CA ALA A 45 9.63 32.03 39.05
C ALA A 45 10.24 30.70 39.51
N TYR A 46 9.42 29.69 39.78
CA TYR A 46 9.91 28.39 40.22
C TYR A 46 8.88 27.32 39.86
N PRO A 47 9.27 26.25 39.15
CA PRO A 47 8.34 25.21 38.76
C PRO A 47 7.82 24.43 39.98
N GLY A 48 6.56 24.01 39.90
CA GLY A 48 5.92 23.11 40.84
C GLY A 48 4.79 22.32 40.19
N ILE A 49 4.45 21.18 40.79
CA ILE A 49 3.48 20.23 40.26
C ILE A 49 2.32 20.06 41.25
N VAL A 50 1.09 20.08 40.74
CA VAL A 50 -0.14 19.94 41.53
C VAL A 50 -0.31 18.48 42.01
N ARG A 51 -0.28 18.28 43.32
CA ARG A 51 -0.32 16.97 43.99
C ARG A 51 -1.69 16.28 43.87
N THR A 52 -2.78 17.05 43.91
CA THR A 52 -4.16 16.60 43.66
C THR A 52 -5.05 17.77 43.26
N LYS A 53 -6.24 17.49 42.72
CA LYS A 53 -7.18 18.45 42.13
C LYS A 53 -7.54 19.57 43.13
N VAL A 54 -7.22 20.83 42.82
CA VAL A 54 -7.28 21.95 43.79
C VAL A 54 -7.80 23.24 43.14
N ASN A 55 -8.57 24.04 43.89
CA ASN A 55 -9.04 25.35 43.44
C ASN A 55 -7.90 26.39 43.46
N MET A 56 -7.67 27.10 42.35
CA MET A 56 -6.86 28.32 42.34
C MET A 56 -7.76 29.53 42.62
N ARG A 57 -7.40 30.38 43.58
CA ARG A 57 -8.26 31.45 44.13
C ARG A 57 -7.73 32.86 43.84
N LYS A 58 -8.62 33.86 43.81
CA LYS A 58 -8.26 35.27 43.52
C LYS A 58 -7.38 35.92 44.61
N LYS A 59 -7.49 35.47 45.87
CA LYS A 59 -6.64 35.87 47.01
C LYS A 59 -6.26 34.63 47.83
N ALA A 60 -5.19 34.71 48.63
CA ALA A 60 -4.74 33.64 49.52
C ALA A 60 -5.72 33.45 50.69
N GLY A 61 -6.45 32.32 50.71
CA GLY A 61 -7.43 31.99 51.76
C GLY A 61 -8.61 31.18 51.23
N ILE A 62 -9.21 30.33 52.07
CA ILE A 62 -10.22 29.35 51.62
C ILE A 62 -11.58 29.94 51.22
N ARG A 63 -11.93 31.15 51.68
CA ARG A 63 -13.23 31.79 51.40
C ARG A 63 -13.28 32.63 50.11
N TYR A 64 -12.16 32.83 49.41
CA TYR A 64 -12.13 33.69 48.21
C TYR A 64 -12.58 32.96 46.93
N LYS A 65 -13.27 33.68 46.03
CA LYS A 65 -13.73 33.19 44.72
C LYS A 65 -12.58 32.50 43.95
N SER A 66 -12.90 31.39 43.29
CA SER A 66 -11.96 30.63 42.47
C SER A 66 -11.88 31.18 41.04
N TYR A 67 -10.75 30.93 40.36
CA TYR A 67 -10.65 31.00 38.91
C TYR A 67 -11.02 29.66 38.23
N GLY A 68 -10.90 28.54 38.95
CA GLY A 68 -11.07 27.19 38.43
C GLY A 68 -10.27 26.14 39.22
N LYS A 69 -10.38 24.87 38.81
CA LYS A 69 -9.68 23.72 39.42
C LYS A 69 -8.48 23.31 38.58
N LEU A 70 -7.30 23.29 39.18
CA LEU A 70 -6.09 22.69 38.61
C LEU A 70 -6.19 21.16 38.66
N LYS A 71 -5.66 20.47 37.65
CA LYS A 71 -5.63 19.00 37.55
C LYS A 71 -4.46 18.40 38.36
N LYS A 72 -4.57 17.14 38.80
CA LYS A 72 -3.43 16.39 39.38
C LYS A 72 -2.33 16.25 38.32
N LYS A 73 -1.05 16.28 38.73
CA LYS A 73 0.15 16.37 37.87
C LYS A 73 0.29 17.66 37.02
N GLN A 74 -0.64 18.62 37.09
CA GLN A 74 -0.51 19.86 36.31
C GLN A 74 0.66 20.73 36.81
N SER A 75 1.48 21.23 35.88
CA SER A 75 2.57 22.17 36.14
C SER A 75 2.06 23.58 36.44
N VAL A 76 2.73 24.28 37.36
CA VAL A 76 2.49 25.68 37.73
C VAL A 76 3.80 26.40 37.99
N THR A 77 3.84 27.71 37.72
CA THR A 77 4.99 28.55 38.11
C THR A 77 4.66 29.33 39.37
N ILE A 78 5.43 29.11 40.44
CA ILE A 78 5.31 29.82 41.71
C ILE A 78 5.91 31.21 41.57
N LEU A 79 5.07 32.24 41.69
CA LEU A 79 5.38 33.67 41.58
C LEU A 79 5.38 34.41 42.94
N GLY A 80 5.15 33.72 44.06
CA GLY A 80 5.21 34.33 45.39
C GLY A 80 4.75 33.42 46.52
N ILE A 81 5.01 33.85 47.77
CA ILE A 81 4.57 33.19 49.00
C ILE A 81 3.79 34.18 49.85
N ALA A 82 2.59 33.80 50.25
CA ALA A 82 1.74 34.50 51.20
C ALA A 82 1.37 33.57 52.37
N THR A 83 0.98 34.16 53.50
CA THR A 83 0.44 33.46 54.66
C THR A 83 -0.90 34.09 55.02
N ASN A 84 -1.92 33.28 55.31
CA ASN A 84 -3.21 33.76 55.81
C ASN A 84 -3.85 32.67 56.68
N GLY A 85 -4.29 33.02 57.90
CA GLY A 85 -4.81 32.08 58.89
C GLY A 85 -3.84 30.93 59.18
N GLY A 86 -2.58 31.25 59.45
CA GLY A 86 -1.48 30.28 59.64
C GLY A 86 -1.02 29.52 58.38
N MET A 87 -1.90 29.30 57.41
CA MET A 87 -1.60 28.52 56.20
C MET A 87 -0.66 29.24 55.23
N LYS A 88 0.35 28.52 54.71
CA LYS A 88 1.21 28.96 53.58
C LYS A 88 0.46 28.80 52.25
N TRP A 89 0.47 29.83 51.42
CA TRP A 89 -0.09 29.85 50.06
C TRP A 89 0.98 30.23 49.04
N TYR A 90 1.01 29.53 47.91
CA TYR A 90 1.80 29.94 46.74
C TYR A 90 0.93 30.79 45.81
N LYS A 91 1.43 31.97 45.43
CA LYS A 91 0.92 32.67 44.25
C LYS A 91 1.42 31.92 43.02
N CYS A 92 0.54 31.38 42.20
CA CYS A 92 0.86 30.53 41.07
C CYS A 92 0.34 31.12 39.77
N GLN A 93 1.08 30.95 38.67
CA GLN A 93 0.61 31.14 37.30
C GLN A 93 0.41 29.77 36.65
N ALA A 94 -0.74 29.55 36.04
CA ALA A 94 -1.15 28.27 35.45
C ALA A 94 -2.29 28.43 34.45
N GLN A 95 -2.41 27.49 33.52
CA GLN A 95 -3.52 27.40 32.57
C GLN A 95 -4.81 26.94 33.26
N ILE A 96 -5.93 27.64 33.01
CA ILE A 96 -7.28 27.30 33.49
C ILE A 96 -8.26 27.49 32.32
N GLY A 97 -8.80 26.39 31.80
CA GLY A 97 -9.40 26.40 30.46
C GLY A 97 -8.34 26.90 29.46
N ASP A 98 -8.73 27.82 28.59
CA ASP A 98 -7.88 28.35 27.54
C ASP A 98 -7.07 29.59 27.99
N THR A 99 -7.29 30.08 29.22
CA THR A 99 -6.59 31.26 29.74
C THR A 99 -5.50 30.94 30.76
N VAL A 100 -4.31 31.54 30.58
CA VAL A 100 -3.29 31.60 31.63
C VAL A 100 -3.76 32.55 32.73
N ARG A 101 -3.97 32.03 33.95
CA ARG A 101 -4.40 32.81 35.12
C ARG A 101 -3.32 32.83 36.19
N THR A 102 -3.21 33.95 36.89
CA THR A 102 -2.39 34.08 38.11
C THR A 102 -3.30 34.17 39.33
N GLY A 103 -3.14 33.25 40.28
CA GLY A 103 -3.94 33.20 41.51
C GLY A 103 -3.18 32.59 42.68
N TYR A 104 -3.89 32.09 43.68
CA TYR A 104 -3.31 31.50 44.90
C TYR A 104 -3.78 30.07 45.12
N VAL A 105 -2.86 29.19 45.50
CA VAL A 105 -3.08 27.79 45.83
C VAL A 105 -2.45 27.50 47.20
N SER A 106 -3.09 26.68 48.04
CA SER A 106 -2.51 26.28 49.33
C SER A 106 -1.24 25.46 49.08
N ALA A 107 -0.17 25.74 49.83
CA ALA A 107 1.14 25.15 49.62
C ALA A 107 1.16 23.62 49.80
N ALA A 108 0.22 23.06 50.58
CA ALA A 108 0.05 21.63 50.75
C ALA A 108 -0.29 20.88 49.44
N TYR A 109 -0.87 21.58 48.45
CA TYR A 109 -1.31 20.99 47.18
C TYR A 109 -0.28 21.11 46.05
N ILE A 110 0.83 21.82 46.27
CA ILE A 110 1.92 21.94 45.29
C ILE A 110 3.14 21.16 45.80
N LYS A 111 3.79 20.39 44.91
CA LYS A 111 5.15 19.91 45.09
C LYS A 111 6.06 20.84 44.29
N PRO A 112 6.81 21.76 44.92
CA PRO A 112 7.83 22.53 44.21
C PRO A 112 8.90 21.58 43.67
N ASP A 113 9.49 21.89 42.52
CA ASP A 113 10.47 20.97 41.92
C ASP A 113 11.83 21.05 42.61
N THR A 114 12.24 19.91 43.17
CA THR A 114 13.51 19.72 43.87
C THR A 114 14.71 19.50 42.93
N LYS A 115 14.49 19.41 41.61
CA LYS A 115 15.55 19.27 40.59
C LYS A 115 15.88 20.58 39.84
N ALA A 116 14.97 21.56 39.83
CA ALA A 116 15.08 22.79 39.05
C ALA A 116 16.42 23.54 39.21
N THR A 117 16.89 24.19 38.16
CA THR A 117 18.14 24.95 38.12
C THR A 117 17.88 26.46 38.04
N ALA A 118 18.92 27.26 38.30
CA ALA A 118 18.91 28.71 38.15
C ALA A 118 20.30 29.22 37.73
N VAL A 119 20.35 30.25 36.90
CA VAL A 119 21.59 30.86 36.38
C VAL A 119 21.77 32.25 36.99
N VAL A 120 22.98 32.59 37.45
CA VAL A 120 23.30 33.95 37.94
C VAL A 120 23.19 34.96 36.80
N LYS A 121 22.37 36.00 36.98
CA LYS A 121 22.00 36.95 35.91
C LYS A 121 23.20 37.72 35.38
N GLN A 122 23.16 38.07 34.09
CA GLN A 122 24.19 38.88 33.43
C GLN A 122 24.38 40.27 34.08
N SER A 123 23.34 40.80 34.73
CA SER A 123 23.38 42.05 35.50
C SER A 123 24.10 41.97 36.85
N VAL A 124 24.69 40.82 37.21
CA VAL A 124 25.59 40.71 38.37
C VAL A 124 26.99 41.16 37.96
N SER A 125 27.34 42.40 38.32
CA SER A 125 28.59 43.07 37.93
C SER A 125 29.90 42.43 38.45
N SER A 126 29.82 41.56 39.45
CA SER A 126 30.99 40.85 39.99
C SER A 126 30.62 39.44 40.47
N TYR A 127 29.99 39.32 41.65
CA TYR A 127 29.56 38.03 42.19
C TYR A 127 28.32 38.14 43.09
N ALA A 128 27.44 37.14 42.96
CA ALA A 128 26.36 36.92 43.91
C ALA A 128 26.89 36.18 45.16
N LYS A 129 26.34 36.55 46.33
CA LYS A 129 26.75 36.01 47.64
C LYS A 129 25.75 34.94 48.09
N VAL A 130 26.15 33.66 48.05
CA VAL A 130 25.39 32.55 48.65
C VAL A 130 25.65 32.53 50.15
N ARG A 131 24.62 32.45 50.98
CA ARG A 131 24.71 32.61 52.46
C ARG A 131 24.20 31.38 53.22
N GLN A 132 24.66 31.20 54.45
CA GLN A 132 24.32 30.02 55.26
C GLN A 132 22.84 29.98 55.68
N LYS A 133 22.21 31.14 55.90
CA LYS A 133 20.78 31.32 56.23
C LYS A 133 20.17 32.41 55.33
N ALA A 134 18.85 32.41 55.14
CA ALA A 134 18.11 33.32 54.25
C ALA A 134 17.97 34.78 54.77
N LYS A 135 19.09 35.38 55.25
CA LYS A 135 19.17 36.77 55.70
C LYS A 135 20.44 37.46 55.18
N THR A 136 20.37 38.74 54.85
CA THR A 136 21.50 39.52 54.29
C THR A 136 22.68 39.70 55.24
N SER A 137 22.51 39.45 56.54
CA SER A 137 23.57 39.43 57.56
C SER A 137 24.19 38.04 57.80
N SER A 138 23.77 36.99 57.10
CA SER A 138 24.32 35.64 57.29
C SER A 138 25.68 35.44 56.59
N LYS A 139 26.58 34.69 57.23
CA LYS A 139 27.89 34.25 56.71
C LYS A 139 27.79 33.79 55.25
N VAL A 140 28.68 34.31 54.40
CA VAL A 140 28.79 33.93 52.99
C VAL A 140 29.50 32.57 52.90
N VAL A 141 28.92 31.63 52.16
CA VAL A 141 29.43 30.25 51.98
C VAL A 141 29.98 29.98 50.57
N ALA A 142 29.60 30.80 49.59
CA ALA A 142 30.20 30.85 48.25
C ALA A 142 30.02 32.26 47.63
N LYS A 143 30.95 32.65 46.77
CA LYS A 143 30.85 33.79 45.84
C LYS A 143 30.74 33.20 44.43
N ILE A 144 29.71 33.53 43.66
CA ILE A 144 29.48 32.95 42.32
C ILE A 144 29.24 34.03 41.27
N THR A 145 29.84 33.89 40.10
CA THR A 145 29.84 34.87 39.00
C THR A 145 28.59 34.75 38.13
N LYS A 146 28.31 35.77 37.31
CA LYS A 146 27.29 35.71 36.25
C LYS A 146 27.51 34.48 35.35
N GLY A 147 26.42 33.87 34.88
CA GLY A 147 26.45 32.61 34.13
C GLY A 147 26.61 31.34 34.98
N THR A 148 26.96 31.42 36.28
CA THR A 148 27.03 30.21 37.13
C THR A 148 25.64 29.58 37.30
N GLU A 149 25.52 28.28 36.99
CA GLU A 149 24.33 27.50 37.30
C GLU A 149 24.33 27.01 38.76
N VAL A 150 23.15 26.99 39.39
CA VAL A 150 22.90 26.45 40.73
C VAL A 150 21.62 25.60 40.75
N SER A 151 21.65 24.44 41.40
CA SER A 151 20.43 23.63 41.60
C SER A 151 19.62 24.21 42.77
N VAL A 152 18.32 24.44 42.56
CA VAL A 152 17.37 25.02 43.51
C VAL A 152 16.51 23.93 44.14
N SER A 153 16.36 23.96 45.47
CA SER A 153 15.69 22.92 46.25
C SER A 153 14.50 23.39 47.11
N ASP A 154 14.34 24.70 47.32
CA ASP A 154 13.25 25.32 48.08
C ASP A 154 13.20 26.85 47.83
N ILE A 155 12.06 27.49 48.13
CA ILE A 155 11.94 28.96 48.25
C ILE A 155 11.50 29.37 49.65
N VAL A 156 12.25 30.30 50.24
CA VAL A 156 11.92 30.94 51.52
C VAL A 156 11.65 32.43 51.30
N ARG A 157 10.63 32.97 51.97
CA ARG A 157 10.40 34.42 52.09
C ARG A 157 10.74 34.84 53.53
N GLN A 158 11.79 35.64 53.71
CA GLN A 158 12.26 36.07 55.03
C GLN A 158 12.63 37.56 55.01
N SER A 159 12.24 38.30 56.04
CA SER A 159 12.47 39.76 56.18
C SER A 159 12.10 40.54 54.91
N GLY A 160 10.89 40.28 54.39
CA GLY A 160 10.35 40.91 53.17
C GLY A 160 10.96 40.45 51.85
N LYS A 161 12.04 39.63 51.85
CA LYS A 161 12.84 39.25 50.68
C LYS A 161 12.66 37.77 50.34
N TYR A 162 12.73 37.43 49.05
CA TYR A 162 12.72 36.04 48.58
C TYR A 162 14.13 35.48 48.39
N TRP A 163 14.29 34.20 48.74
CA TRP A 163 15.54 33.45 48.68
C TRP A 163 15.31 32.04 48.14
N TYR A 164 16.15 31.62 47.19
CA TYR A 164 16.25 30.23 46.77
C TYR A 164 17.25 29.49 47.67
N LYS A 165 16.89 28.27 48.12
CA LYS A 165 17.82 27.34 48.77
C LYS A 165 18.55 26.55 47.69
N VAL A 166 19.85 26.76 47.56
CA VAL A 166 20.66 26.28 46.43
C VAL A 166 21.81 25.38 46.86
N LYS A 167 22.19 24.46 45.97
CA LYS A 167 23.49 23.78 45.98
C LYS A 167 24.32 24.28 44.79
N VAL A 168 25.62 24.44 44.98
CA VAL A 168 26.56 24.90 43.94
C VAL A 168 27.95 24.28 44.17
N THR A 169 28.76 24.14 43.11
CA THR A 169 30.19 23.82 43.23
C THR A 169 30.97 25.12 43.47
N TYR A 170 31.79 25.19 44.52
CA TYR A 170 32.66 26.35 44.76
C TYR A 170 34.03 25.90 45.29
N LYS A 171 35.11 26.27 44.59
CA LYS A 171 36.48 25.76 44.81
C LYS A 171 36.50 24.22 44.92
N ASN A 172 35.98 23.55 43.89
CA ASN A 172 35.83 22.09 43.74
C ASN A 172 35.09 21.36 44.88
N LYS A 173 34.46 22.08 45.83
CA LYS A 173 33.68 21.50 46.92
C LYS A 173 32.21 21.92 46.79
N LYS A 174 31.27 20.98 46.93
CA LYS A 174 29.83 21.31 46.93
C LYS A 174 29.50 22.15 48.17
N LYS A 175 28.71 23.21 47.99
CA LYS A 175 28.20 24.10 49.05
C LYS A 175 26.69 24.22 48.95
N THR A 176 26.02 24.25 50.09
CA THR A 176 24.58 24.48 50.21
C THR A 176 24.33 25.79 50.96
N GLY A 177 23.35 26.58 50.52
CA GLY A 177 23.01 27.85 51.16
C GLY A 177 21.81 28.54 50.50
N TYR A 178 21.73 29.85 50.67
CA TYR A 178 20.62 30.69 50.22
C TYR A 178 21.12 31.86 49.38
N ILE A 179 20.49 32.09 48.24
CA ILE A 179 20.75 33.23 47.34
C ILE A 179 19.46 34.04 47.12
N GLN A 180 19.56 35.36 47.06
CA GLN A 180 18.37 36.19 46.82
C GLN A 180 17.89 36.00 45.38
N CYS A 181 16.58 35.82 45.19
CA CYS A 181 15.98 35.57 43.88
C CYS A 181 16.19 36.71 42.86
N LYS A 182 16.61 37.90 43.29
CA LYS A 182 16.97 39.00 42.37
C LYS A 182 18.28 38.80 41.60
N PHE A 183 19.18 37.94 42.09
CA PHE A 183 20.52 37.73 41.49
C PHE A 183 20.58 36.53 40.53
N VAL A 184 19.55 35.69 40.49
CA VAL A 184 19.49 34.48 39.64
C VAL A 184 18.18 34.47 38.85
N GLU A 185 18.24 34.06 37.59
CA GLU A 185 17.10 33.65 36.78
C GLU A 185 16.87 32.17 37.08
N ALA A 186 15.68 31.76 37.51
CA ALA A 186 15.39 30.32 37.54
C ALA A 186 15.18 29.83 36.11
N GLY A 187 15.72 28.66 35.76
CA GLY A 187 15.55 28.05 34.43
C GLY A 187 14.11 27.66 34.08
N GLY A 188 13.17 27.85 35.02
CA GLY A 188 11.74 27.78 34.79
C GLY A 188 11.15 29.12 34.37
N THR A 189 11.43 29.56 33.14
CA THR A 189 10.45 30.36 32.39
C THR A 189 9.13 29.59 32.33
N VAL A 190 8.00 30.31 32.27
CA VAL A 190 6.79 29.71 31.69
C VAL A 190 6.96 29.73 30.18
N THR A 191 7.78 28.83 29.66
CA THR A 191 7.69 28.41 28.26
C THR A 191 6.28 27.83 28.10
N PRO A 192 5.45 28.32 27.15
CA PRO A 192 4.18 27.67 26.84
C PRO A 192 4.51 26.29 26.26
N ASN A 193 4.35 25.25 27.09
CA ASN A 193 4.83 23.88 26.86
C ASN A 193 6.33 23.78 26.52
N GLU A 194 7.14 23.33 27.49
CA GLU A 194 8.04 22.22 27.15
C GLU A 194 7.13 20.99 26.98
N GLN A 195 6.60 20.82 25.77
CA GLN A 195 5.98 19.57 25.39
C GLN A 195 7.09 18.54 25.24
N GLN A 196 6.83 17.28 25.60
CA GLN A 196 7.65 16.22 25.02
C GLN A 196 7.49 16.31 23.50
N PRO A 197 8.57 16.19 22.70
CA PRO A 197 8.53 16.45 21.27
C PRO A 197 7.36 15.69 20.64
N GLN A 198 6.41 16.44 20.09
CA GLN A 198 5.18 15.85 19.60
C GLN A 198 5.45 15.33 18.20
N ASP A 199 5.34 14.01 18.03
CA ASP A 199 5.24 13.44 16.70
C ASP A 199 4.17 14.18 15.90
N GLY A 200 4.50 14.45 14.64
CA GLY A 200 3.60 15.01 13.63
C GLY A 200 4.02 14.53 12.25
N TYR A 201 3.25 14.88 11.24
CA TYR A 201 3.56 14.56 9.85
C TYR A 201 3.12 15.66 8.89
N VAL A 202 3.79 15.75 7.75
CA VAL A 202 3.42 16.67 6.66
C VAL A 202 2.12 16.20 6.02
N ASN A 203 1.07 17.02 6.08
CA ASN A 203 -0.30 16.62 5.73
C ASN A 203 -0.69 16.92 4.27
N ASP A 204 -1.89 16.50 3.88
CA ASP A 204 -2.43 16.58 2.52
C ASP A 204 -2.54 18.00 1.92
N LYS A 205 -2.39 19.06 2.73
CA LYS A 205 -2.32 20.43 2.22
C LYS A 205 -0.99 20.75 1.52
N VAL A 206 0.00 19.86 1.60
CA VAL A 206 1.27 19.95 0.86
C VAL A 206 1.19 19.06 -0.39
N THR A 207 1.06 19.70 -1.56
CA THR A 207 0.94 19.04 -2.86
C THR A 207 2.27 18.68 -3.54
N SER A 208 3.40 19.14 -2.99
CA SER A 208 4.74 18.77 -3.49
C SER A 208 5.75 18.64 -2.35
N THR A 209 6.26 19.75 -1.81
CA THR A 209 7.17 19.76 -0.65
C THR A 209 6.95 20.95 0.27
N LEU A 210 7.18 20.72 1.57
CA LEU A 210 7.16 21.71 2.63
C LEU A 210 8.57 22.29 2.82
N ASN A 211 8.68 23.62 2.72
CA ASN A 211 9.94 24.33 2.96
C ASN A 211 10.20 24.43 4.47
N VAL A 212 11.25 23.77 4.97
CA VAL A 212 11.76 23.92 6.35
C VAL A 212 12.71 25.12 6.38
N ARG A 213 12.44 26.13 7.21
CA ARG A 213 13.14 27.42 7.20
C ARG A 213 13.98 27.67 8.45
N GLN A 214 14.94 28.59 8.36
CA GLN A 214 15.83 28.93 9.47
C GLN A 214 15.11 29.70 10.61
N SER A 215 14.06 30.45 10.27
CA SER A 215 13.24 31.26 11.19
C SER A 215 11.75 31.17 10.80
N PRO A 216 10.80 31.48 11.71
CA PRO A 216 9.36 31.47 11.42
C PRO A 216 8.93 32.69 10.57
N SER A 217 9.39 32.74 9.32
CA SER A 217 9.02 33.75 8.32
C SER A 217 9.09 33.17 6.91
N THR A 218 8.17 33.56 6.02
CA THR A 218 8.20 33.22 4.58
C THR A 218 9.40 33.82 3.84
N SER A 219 10.01 34.89 4.38
CA SER A 219 11.26 35.48 3.87
C SER A 219 12.53 34.81 4.41
N SER A 220 12.44 33.88 5.36
CA SER A 220 13.61 33.21 5.93
C SER A 220 14.19 32.15 4.98
N ALA A 221 15.51 31.96 5.01
CA ALA A 221 16.22 30.96 4.22
C ALA A 221 15.62 29.56 4.41
N VAL A 222 15.49 28.82 3.30
CA VAL A 222 15.05 27.41 3.30
C VAL A 222 16.28 26.54 3.58
N LEU A 223 16.21 25.74 4.65
CA LEU A 223 17.25 24.79 5.03
C LEU A 223 17.16 23.51 4.20
N ILE A 224 15.96 22.93 4.12
CA ILE A 224 15.62 21.75 3.31
C ILE A 224 14.16 21.83 2.84
N ARG A 225 13.78 20.94 1.93
CA ARG A 225 12.40 20.67 1.56
C ARG A 225 12.07 19.23 1.90
N ILE A 226 10.90 18.98 2.50
CA ILE A 226 10.45 17.65 2.89
C ILE A 226 9.09 17.33 2.24
N PRO A 227 8.87 16.12 1.71
CA PRO A 227 7.62 15.76 1.06
C PRO A 227 6.47 15.57 2.06
N LYS A 228 5.25 15.48 1.52
CA LYS A 228 4.06 14.95 2.21
C LYS A 228 4.36 13.60 2.89
N GLY A 229 3.67 13.32 4.00
CA GLY A 229 3.87 12.11 4.81
C GLY A 229 5.13 12.10 5.69
N THR A 230 6.11 12.98 5.46
CA THR A 230 7.35 13.01 6.26
C THR A 230 7.04 13.16 7.75
N LYS A 231 7.49 12.20 8.56
CA LYS A 231 7.40 12.27 10.02
C LYS A 231 8.31 13.36 10.56
N VAL A 232 7.79 14.20 11.45
CA VAL A 232 8.51 15.32 12.07
C VAL A 232 8.33 15.28 13.60
N SER A 233 9.35 15.77 14.31
CA SER A 233 9.34 15.94 15.76
C SER A 233 9.08 17.42 16.08
N VAL A 234 7.83 17.77 16.42
CA VAL A 234 7.42 19.14 16.74
C VAL A 234 7.94 19.53 18.12
N LEU A 235 8.79 20.55 18.16
CA LEU A 235 9.46 21.05 19.36
C LEU A 235 8.73 22.22 20.02
N GLU A 236 8.27 23.19 19.22
CA GLU A 236 7.63 24.42 19.71
C GLU A 236 6.61 24.93 18.70
N GLU A 237 5.54 25.60 19.16
CA GLU A 237 4.64 26.38 18.30
C GLU A 237 4.87 27.88 18.58
N THR A 238 4.95 28.69 17.53
CA THR A 238 5.06 30.15 17.65
C THR A 238 4.49 30.84 16.41
N GLY A 239 3.51 31.73 16.60
CA GLY A 239 3.05 32.66 15.56
C GLY A 239 2.50 32.02 14.28
N GLY A 240 1.86 30.85 14.37
CA GLY A 240 1.39 30.11 13.20
C GLY A 240 2.45 29.22 12.52
N TRP A 241 3.62 29.06 13.15
CA TRP A 241 4.66 28.13 12.74
C TRP A 241 4.87 27.05 13.81
N TYR A 242 5.22 25.85 13.39
CA TYR A 242 5.91 24.89 14.25
C TYR A 242 7.41 24.96 14.00
N LYS A 243 8.20 24.77 15.05
CA LYS A 243 9.58 24.31 14.94
C LYS A 243 9.59 22.80 14.98
N ILE A 244 10.29 22.20 14.05
CA ILE A 244 10.46 20.76 13.93
C ILE A 244 11.94 20.39 13.98
N THR A 245 12.23 19.19 14.46
CA THR A 245 13.38 18.41 14.02
C THR A 245 12.90 17.32 13.07
N VAL A 246 13.63 17.09 11.99
CA VAL A 246 13.34 16.06 10.98
C VAL A 246 14.66 15.47 10.47
N THR A 247 14.66 14.17 10.19
CA THR A 247 15.77 13.51 9.49
C THR A 247 15.30 13.15 8.08
N TYR A 248 15.96 13.68 7.06
CA TYR A 248 15.63 13.47 5.65
C TYR A 248 16.92 13.34 4.85
N GLU A 249 16.99 12.39 3.91
CA GLU A 249 18.20 12.09 3.11
C GLU A 249 19.47 11.94 3.97
N GLY A 250 19.34 11.28 5.13
CA GLY A 250 20.43 11.08 6.10
C GLY A 250 20.85 12.32 6.90
N ARG A 251 20.22 13.48 6.69
CA ARG A 251 20.52 14.75 7.36
C ARG A 251 19.45 15.09 8.39
N THR A 252 19.86 15.26 9.66
CA THR A 252 18.98 15.79 10.71
C THR A 252 19.02 17.32 10.70
N VAL A 253 17.86 17.95 10.52
CA VAL A 253 17.70 19.41 10.46
C VAL A 253 16.67 19.87 11.49
N THR A 254 16.93 20.99 12.16
CA THR A 254 15.97 21.68 13.02
C THR A 254 15.63 23.04 12.43
N GLY A 255 14.35 23.34 12.27
CA GLY A 255 13.88 24.56 11.60
C GLY A 255 12.37 24.74 11.71
N TYR A 256 11.83 25.73 10.99
CA TYR A 256 10.46 26.20 11.11
C TYR A 256 9.62 25.88 9.87
N VAL A 257 8.38 25.44 10.08
CA VAL A 257 7.37 25.16 9.05
C VAL A 257 6.03 25.80 9.43
N VAL A 258 5.20 26.17 8.45
CA VAL A 258 3.87 26.75 8.73
C VAL A 258 2.96 25.68 9.33
N LYS A 259 2.27 26.01 10.43
CA LYS A 259 1.49 25.08 11.26
C LYS A 259 0.43 24.30 10.47
N GLU A 260 -0.22 24.94 9.50
CA GLU A 260 -1.29 24.35 8.71
C GLU A 260 -0.87 23.10 7.92
N TYR A 261 0.43 22.98 7.58
CA TYR A 261 0.98 21.86 6.81
C TYR A 261 1.42 20.66 7.65
N ILE A 262 1.35 20.74 8.99
CA ILE A 262 1.68 19.63 9.89
C ILE A 262 0.43 19.23 10.69
N THR A 263 0.04 17.97 10.57
CA THR A 263 -0.92 17.35 11.50
C THR A 263 -0.15 16.75 12.68
N LEU A 264 -0.72 16.91 13.89
CA LEU A 264 -0.10 16.48 15.15
C LEU A 264 -0.59 15.09 15.56
N GLY A 265 0.32 14.26 16.06
CA GLY A 265 0.13 12.83 16.32
C GLY A 265 1.12 12.00 15.49
N ALA A 266 1.00 10.67 15.54
CA ALA A 266 1.56 9.89 14.45
C ALA A 266 0.96 10.37 13.10
N ALA A 267 1.59 9.99 11.99
CA ALA A 267 0.80 9.80 10.78
C ALA A 267 -0.39 8.87 11.10
N PRO A 268 -1.51 8.89 10.34
CA PRO A 268 -2.30 7.67 10.26
C PRO A 268 -1.30 6.54 10.00
N GLU A 269 -1.31 5.51 10.86
CA GLU A 269 -0.38 4.40 10.64
C GLU A 269 -0.63 3.87 9.23
N ASP A 270 0.47 3.60 8.53
CA ASP A 270 0.41 2.94 7.25
C ASP A 270 -0.07 1.52 7.59
N ASN A 271 -1.40 1.32 7.56
CA ASN A 271 -2.13 0.13 8.02
C ASN A 271 -1.94 -1.06 7.05
N THR A 272 -0.73 -1.16 6.51
CA THR A 272 -0.30 -1.81 5.27
C THR A 272 0.62 -2.99 5.55
N ASN A 273 0.86 -3.30 6.83
CA ASN A 273 1.83 -4.29 7.28
C ASN A 273 1.40 -5.01 8.58
N THR A 274 0.13 -4.89 8.95
CA THR A 274 -0.45 -5.59 10.11
C THR A 274 -1.05 -6.92 9.66
N PRO A 275 -0.77 -8.04 10.35
CA PRO A 275 -1.42 -9.31 10.08
C PRO A 275 -2.94 -9.21 10.13
N VAL A 276 -3.60 -9.88 9.17
CA VAL A 276 -5.03 -10.14 9.22
C VAL A 276 -5.29 -11.00 10.46
N SER A 277 -6.26 -10.62 11.30
CA SER A 277 -6.52 -11.39 12.53
C SER A 277 -7.18 -12.73 12.21
N ASP A 278 -7.01 -13.73 13.09
CA ASP A 278 -7.62 -15.06 12.93
C ASP A 278 -9.13 -15.00 12.62
N ALA A 279 -9.84 -14.03 13.20
CA ALA A 279 -11.27 -13.82 12.99
C ALA A 279 -11.61 -13.18 11.62
N ASP A 280 -10.81 -12.22 11.18
CA ASP A 280 -10.94 -11.61 9.86
C ASP A 280 -10.58 -12.62 8.77
N PHE A 281 -9.50 -13.40 8.97
CA PHE A 281 -9.07 -14.43 8.05
C PHE A 281 -10.08 -15.59 7.98
N ALA A 282 -10.62 -16.05 9.11
CA ALA A 282 -11.71 -17.03 9.11
C ALA A 282 -12.94 -16.53 8.32
N THR A 283 -13.23 -15.23 8.38
CA THR A 283 -14.31 -14.58 7.61
C THR A 283 -13.98 -14.54 6.10
N MET A 284 -12.74 -14.22 5.72
CA MET A 284 -12.29 -14.33 4.32
C MET A 284 -12.38 -15.77 3.81
N LEU A 285 -11.84 -16.73 4.56
CA LEU A 285 -11.80 -18.15 4.20
C LEU A 285 -13.20 -18.77 4.07
N ALA A 286 -14.17 -18.30 4.87
CA ALA A 286 -15.56 -18.73 4.78
C ALA A 286 -16.26 -18.29 3.47
N SER A 287 -15.74 -17.28 2.75
CA SER A 287 -16.29 -16.85 1.46
C SER A 287 -15.92 -17.76 0.28
N PHE A 288 -14.98 -18.70 0.47
CA PHE A 288 -14.49 -19.60 -0.56
C PHE A 288 -15.10 -21.02 -0.49
N PRO A 289 -15.21 -21.75 -1.62
CA PRO A 289 -15.53 -23.18 -1.62
C PRO A 289 -14.42 -24.00 -0.95
N ASP A 290 -14.77 -25.17 -0.38
CA ASP A 290 -13.80 -26.01 0.37
C ASP A 290 -12.58 -26.43 -0.45
N SER A 291 -12.70 -26.61 -1.77
CA SER A 291 -11.59 -26.96 -2.66
C SER A 291 -10.57 -25.83 -2.88
N TYR A 292 -10.81 -24.63 -2.36
CA TYR A 292 -9.86 -23.50 -2.36
C TYR A 292 -9.16 -23.33 -0.99
N LYS A 293 -9.83 -23.73 0.11
CA LYS A 293 -9.44 -23.35 1.48
C LYS A 293 -8.05 -23.83 1.92
N PRO A 294 -7.59 -25.07 1.62
CA PRO A 294 -6.26 -25.52 2.04
C PRO A 294 -5.12 -24.65 1.49
N SER A 295 -5.23 -24.24 0.22
CA SER A 295 -4.23 -23.40 -0.45
C SER A 295 -4.24 -21.98 0.11
N ILE A 296 -5.42 -21.39 0.34
CA ILE A 296 -5.57 -20.05 0.93
C ILE A 296 -5.05 -20.03 2.39
N GLN A 297 -5.29 -21.08 3.17
CA GLN A 297 -4.71 -21.24 4.50
C GLN A 297 -3.18 -21.32 4.46
N ALA A 298 -2.60 -22.09 3.53
CA ALA A 298 -1.14 -22.18 3.38
C ALA A 298 -0.52 -20.82 2.99
N LEU A 299 -1.17 -20.09 2.09
CA LEU A 299 -0.79 -18.73 1.69
C LEU A 299 -0.84 -17.74 2.85
N HIS A 300 -1.92 -17.71 3.63
CA HIS A 300 -2.04 -16.83 4.80
C HIS A 300 -1.01 -17.19 5.89
N ASN A 301 -0.76 -18.47 6.13
CA ASN A 301 0.25 -18.91 7.10
C ASN A 301 1.67 -18.46 6.71
N ALA A 302 1.97 -18.38 5.40
CA ALA A 302 3.25 -17.87 4.89
C ALA A 302 3.30 -16.34 4.83
N TYR A 303 2.17 -15.69 4.55
CA TYR A 303 2.05 -14.23 4.40
C TYR A 303 0.83 -13.69 5.16
N PRO A 304 0.91 -13.50 6.50
CA PRO A 304 -0.24 -13.12 7.33
C PRO A 304 -0.87 -11.75 6.99
N ASN A 305 -0.14 -10.90 6.26
CA ASN A 305 -0.57 -9.57 5.83
C ASN A 305 -1.40 -9.60 4.52
N TRP A 306 -1.45 -10.72 3.82
CA TRP A 306 -2.19 -10.87 2.56
C TRP A 306 -3.69 -11.09 2.80
N ARG A 307 -4.51 -10.51 1.92
CA ARG A 307 -5.98 -10.51 1.99
C ARG A 307 -6.56 -11.21 0.76
N PHE A 308 -7.53 -12.09 0.97
CA PHE A 308 -8.10 -12.94 -0.08
C PHE A 308 -9.59 -12.65 -0.21
N VAL A 309 -10.05 -12.31 -1.41
CA VAL A 309 -11.43 -11.89 -1.68
C VAL A 309 -12.02 -12.78 -2.78
N ALA A 310 -13.07 -13.52 -2.44
CA ALA A 310 -13.80 -14.32 -3.41
C ALA A 310 -14.61 -13.43 -4.36
N ILE A 311 -14.37 -13.55 -5.67
CA ILE A 311 -15.21 -12.97 -6.72
C ILE A 311 -16.16 -14.06 -7.24
N ASN A 312 -17.34 -14.13 -6.64
CA ASN A 312 -18.42 -14.99 -7.12
C ASN A 312 -18.87 -14.49 -8.51
N THR A 313 -18.42 -15.17 -9.56
CA THR A 313 -18.71 -14.82 -10.96
C THR A 313 -20.18 -15.02 -11.30
N ASN A 314 -20.86 -15.93 -10.60
CA ASN A 314 -22.20 -16.46 -10.87
C ASN A 314 -22.31 -17.23 -12.20
N LEU A 315 -21.19 -17.52 -12.85
CA LEU A 315 -21.13 -18.26 -14.12
C LEU A 315 -21.04 -19.76 -13.83
N ASP A 316 -21.75 -20.57 -14.62
CA ASP A 316 -21.51 -22.01 -14.69
C ASP A 316 -20.13 -22.28 -15.31
N TRP A 317 -19.36 -23.17 -14.70
CA TRP A 317 -18.00 -23.49 -15.12
C TRP A 317 -17.91 -24.01 -16.56
N ASN A 318 -18.80 -24.93 -16.95
CA ASN A 318 -18.77 -25.54 -18.27
C ASN A 318 -19.19 -24.52 -19.34
N ALA A 319 -20.20 -23.69 -19.03
CA ALA A 319 -20.59 -22.58 -19.90
C ALA A 319 -19.47 -21.53 -20.05
N ALA A 320 -18.73 -21.22 -18.98
CA ALA A 320 -17.61 -20.28 -19.04
C ALA A 320 -16.45 -20.82 -19.89
N VAL A 321 -16.03 -22.07 -19.67
CA VAL A 321 -14.99 -22.74 -20.47
C VAL A 321 -15.42 -22.85 -21.94
N ALA A 322 -16.68 -23.16 -22.23
CA ALA A 322 -17.19 -23.22 -23.61
C ALA A 322 -17.15 -21.86 -24.31
N ASN A 323 -17.53 -20.78 -23.63
CA ASN A 323 -17.45 -19.42 -24.20
C ASN A 323 -16.00 -18.98 -24.45
N GLU A 324 -15.06 -19.34 -23.56
CA GLU A 324 -13.63 -19.08 -23.75
C GLU A 324 -12.99 -19.97 -24.83
N SER A 325 -13.52 -21.17 -25.07
CA SER A 325 -13.02 -22.14 -26.07
C SER A 325 -13.36 -21.79 -27.53
N VAL A 326 -13.91 -20.61 -27.81
CA VAL A 326 -14.13 -20.13 -29.18
C VAL A 326 -12.79 -19.96 -29.91
N VAL A 327 -12.69 -20.56 -31.10
CA VAL A 327 -11.50 -20.58 -31.96
C VAL A 327 -10.95 -19.16 -32.16
N GLY A 328 -9.71 -18.94 -31.68
CA GLY A 328 -8.99 -17.68 -31.79
C GLY A 328 -9.12 -16.75 -30.57
N ARG A 329 -10.07 -16.95 -29.66
CA ARG A 329 -10.19 -16.12 -28.44
C ARG A 329 -9.02 -16.37 -27.47
N ASN A 330 -8.73 -17.65 -27.23
CA ASN A 330 -7.58 -18.10 -26.46
C ASN A 330 -6.57 -18.75 -27.40
N VAL A 331 -5.33 -18.26 -27.37
CA VAL A 331 -4.21 -18.79 -28.15
C VAL A 331 -3.05 -19.22 -27.26
N ILE A 332 -2.20 -20.10 -27.79
CA ILE A 332 -0.99 -20.59 -27.14
C ILE A 332 0.12 -20.75 -28.19
N GLN A 333 1.38 -20.58 -27.78
CA GLN A 333 2.53 -20.64 -28.68
C GLN A 333 3.05 -22.09 -28.81
N SER A 334 3.27 -22.53 -30.05
CA SER A 334 3.79 -23.87 -30.36
C SER A 334 4.74 -23.82 -31.55
N ASN A 335 5.79 -24.65 -31.54
CA ASN A 335 6.67 -24.85 -32.70
C ASN A 335 6.38 -26.18 -33.41
N TYR A 336 5.12 -26.64 -33.47
CA TYR A 336 4.80 -27.81 -34.28
C TYR A 336 5.13 -27.56 -35.79
N PRO A 337 5.43 -28.61 -36.58
CA PRO A 337 5.75 -29.97 -36.15
C PRO A 337 7.20 -30.12 -35.68
N ALA A 338 8.04 -29.08 -35.82
CA ALA A 338 9.48 -29.13 -35.60
C ALA A 338 9.89 -29.41 -34.14
N GLY A 339 9.12 -28.88 -33.17
CA GLY A 339 9.25 -29.15 -31.74
C GLY A 339 10.38 -28.39 -31.04
N VAL A 340 10.07 -27.80 -29.88
CA VAL A 340 11.05 -27.46 -28.84
C VAL A 340 10.41 -27.80 -27.49
N ALA A 341 11.21 -28.31 -26.55
CA ALA A 341 10.71 -28.77 -25.24
C ALA A 341 10.13 -27.66 -24.34
N SER A 342 10.26 -26.39 -24.74
CA SER A 342 9.80 -25.21 -24.03
C SER A 342 8.46 -24.64 -24.51
N LEU A 343 7.83 -25.22 -25.54
CA LEU A 343 6.57 -24.73 -26.13
C LEU A 343 5.49 -25.81 -26.20
N ALA A 344 4.25 -25.39 -26.47
CA ALA A 344 3.07 -26.25 -26.32
C ALA A 344 3.06 -27.44 -27.31
N PRO A 345 2.80 -28.68 -26.86
CA PRO A 345 2.68 -29.86 -27.72
C PRO A 345 1.34 -29.88 -28.49
N PHE A 346 1.18 -30.82 -29.42
CA PHE A 346 -0.04 -30.99 -30.23
C PHE A 346 -1.33 -31.07 -29.40
N SER A 347 -1.31 -31.77 -28.26
CA SER A 347 -2.46 -31.89 -27.36
C SER A 347 -2.92 -30.57 -26.71
N TYR A 348 -2.10 -29.52 -26.75
CA TYR A 348 -2.45 -28.20 -26.22
C TYR A 348 -3.12 -27.32 -27.28
N LEU A 349 -3.16 -27.77 -28.54
CA LEU A 349 -3.76 -27.07 -29.66
C LEU A 349 -5.19 -27.56 -29.90
N SER A 350 -6.08 -26.65 -30.27
CA SER A 350 -7.46 -26.99 -30.60
C SER A 350 -7.55 -27.64 -31.98
N THR A 351 -8.26 -28.76 -32.06
CA THR A 351 -8.61 -29.44 -33.32
C THR A 351 -10.01 -29.10 -33.84
N GLU A 352 -10.65 -28.09 -33.23
CA GLU A 352 -11.97 -27.59 -33.63
C GLU A 352 -12.00 -27.04 -35.06
N ALA A 353 -13.21 -26.93 -35.62
CA ALA A 353 -13.42 -26.41 -36.97
C ALA A 353 -12.83 -25.00 -37.13
N GLY A 354 -11.85 -24.86 -38.04
CA GLY A 354 -11.13 -23.60 -38.28
C GLY A 354 -9.97 -23.33 -37.31
N ALA A 355 -9.71 -24.20 -36.33
CA ALA A 355 -8.45 -24.25 -35.60
C ALA A 355 -7.44 -25.22 -36.24
N TYR A 356 -7.93 -26.36 -36.74
CA TYR A 356 -7.15 -27.38 -37.45
C TYR A 356 -7.83 -27.82 -38.75
N ASN A 357 -7.04 -28.15 -39.76
CA ASN A 357 -7.48 -28.71 -41.03
C ASN A 357 -6.97 -30.16 -41.16
N TRP A 358 -7.91 -31.09 -40.99
CA TRP A 358 -7.69 -32.53 -41.05
C TRP A 358 -7.30 -33.04 -42.44
N ALA A 359 -7.64 -32.31 -43.51
CA ALA A 359 -7.38 -32.73 -44.89
C ALA A 359 -5.92 -32.56 -45.34
N ASN A 360 -5.12 -31.74 -44.63
CA ASN A 360 -3.75 -31.39 -45.02
C ASN A 360 -2.74 -31.34 -43.85
N ASP A 361 -3.14 -31.75 -42.64
CA ASP A 361 -2.34 -31.71 -41.42
C ASP A 361 -1.76 -30.31 -41.07
N THR A 362 -2.63 -29.30 -40.99
CA THR A 362 -2.22 -27.93 -40.60
C THR A 362 -3.13 -27.30 -39.56
N TYR A 363 -2.55 -26.66 -38.53
CA TYR A 363 -3.29 -25.73 -37.67
C TYR A 363 -3.31 -24.33 -38.29
N THR A 364 -4.40 -23.60 -38.07
CA THR A 364 -4.55 -22.22 -38.51
C THR A 364 -3.83 -21.28 -37.53
N VAL A 365 -2.73 -20.66 -37.98
CA VAL A 365 -2.07 -19.56 -37.26
C VAL A 365 -3.10 -18.46 -36.95
N LYS A 366 -3.09 -17.94 -35.73
CA LYS A 366 -4.00 -16.88 -35.25
C LYS A 366 -3.30 -15.56 -34.98
N ASP A 367 -2.01 -15.60 -34.62
CA ASP A 367 -1.17 -14.41 -34.41
C ASP A 367 0.31 -14.74 -34.71
N GLY A 368 1.08 -13.72 -35.10
CA GLY A 368 2.48 -13.83 -35.49
C GLY A 368 2.74 -14.93 -36.52
N THR A 369 3.69 -15.82 -36.22
CA THR A 369 4.03 -16.99 -37.05
C THR A 369 3.72 -18.33 -36.38
N ASN A 370 3.49 -18.36 -35.06
CA ASN A 370 3.46 -19.59 -34.27
C ASN A 370 2.49 -19.58 -33.07
N TRP A 371 1.46 -18.73 -33.10
CA TRP A 371 0.34 -18.77 -32.14
C TRP A 371 -0.89 -19.44 -32.75
N TYR A 372 -1.49 -20.37 -32.02
CA TYR A 372 -2.61 -21.21 -32.45
C TYR A 372 -3.70 -21.26 -31.39
N SER A 373 -4.93 -21.59 -31.75
CA SER A 373 -6.03 -21.70 -30.78
C SER A 373 -5.75 -22.79 -29.74
N ALA A 374 -5.91 -22.46 -28.46
CA ALA A 374 -5.65 -23.39 -27.37
C ALA A 374 -6.77 -24.44 -27.23
N ASN A 375 -6.40 -25.66 -26.83
CA ASN A 375 -7.32 -26.75 -26.50
C ASN A 375 -8.21 -26.37 -25.30
N SER A 376 -9.47 -26.80 -25.28
CA SER A 376 -10.44 -26.47 -24.21
C SER A 376 -10.01 -26.96 -22.82
N GLN A 377 -9.26 -28.07 -22.72
CA GLN A 377 -8.69 -28.52 -21.44
C GLN A 377 -7.53 -27.62 -20.97
N VAL A 378 -6.74 -27.05 -21.89
CA VAL A 378 -5.71 -26.05 -21.55
C VAL A 378 -6.36 -24.74 -21.08
N ILE A 379 -7.44 -24.32 -21.74
CA ILE A 379 -8.24 -23.16 -21.34
C ILE A 379 -8.83 -23.40 -19.94
N ALA A 380 -9.44 -24.57 -19.69
CA ALA A 380 -9.95 -24.96 -18.38
C ALA A 380 -8.85 -24.98 -17.28
N TYR A 381 -7.63 -25.44 -17.59
CA TYR A 381 -6.50 -25.38 -16.66
C TYR A 381 -6.14 -23.94 -16.25
N TYR A 382 -6.02 -23.03 -17.23
CA TYR A 382 -5.68 -21.63 -16.97
C TYR A 382 -6.85 -20.79 -16.41
N MET A 383 -8.08 -21.25 -16.59
CA MET A 383 -9.26 -20.66 -15.95
C MET A 383 -9.50 -21.15 -14.51
N ASP A 384 -8.91 -22.27 -14.07
CA ASP A 384 -9.17 -22.81 -12.74
C ASP A 384 -8.25 -22.15 -11.71
N PRO A 385 -8.76 -21.26 -10.83
CA PRO A 385 -7.88 -20.47 -9.97
C PRO A 385 -7.10 -21.33 -8.98
N ARG A 386 -7.62 -22.52 -8.65
CA ARG A 386 -7.05 -23.48 -7.69
C ARG A 386 -5.67 -23.96 -8.12
N ASN A 387 -5.38 -24.01 -9.42
CA ASN A 387 -4.06 -24.35 -9.96
C ASN A 387 -2.96 -23.34 -9.58
N PHE A 388 -3.35 -22.11 -9.22
CA PHE A 388 -2.45 -20.97 -9.04
C PHE A 388 -2.48 -20.38 -7.64
N LEU A 389 -3.14 -21.03 -6.67
CA LEU A 389 -3.15 -20.63 -5.26
C LEU A 389 -1.85 -21.07 -4.55
N ASN A 390 -0.72 -20.57 -5.04
CA ASN A 390 0.61 -20.76 -4.44
C ASN A 390 1.38 -19.41 -4.42
N ASP A 391 2.48 -19.37 -3.66
CA ASP A 391 3.25 -18.15 -3.36
C ASP A 391 3.89 -17.45 -4.58
N THR A 392 3.85 -18.11 -5.73
CA THR A 392 4.52 -17.72 -6.97
C THR A 392 3.53 -17.34 -8.07
N ASP A 393 2.37 -18.00 -8.12
CA ASP A 393 1.43 -17.94 -9.25
C ASP A 393 0.15 -17.13 -8.96
N ILE A 394 -0.13 -16.84 -7.68
CA ILE A 394 -1.34 -16.13 -7.23
C ILE A 394 -1.41 -14.67 -7.74
N PHE A 395 -0.29 -14.09 -8.16
CA PHE A 395 -0.19 -12.69 -8.55
C PHE A 395 -0.97 -12.32 -9.82
N GLN A 396 -1.47 -13.30 -10.58
CA GLN A 396 -2.47 -13.07 -11.62
C GLN A 396 -3.82 -12.56 -11.06
N PHE A 397 -4.07 -12.75 -9.76
CA PHE A 397 -5.24 -12.28 -9.01
C PHE A 397 -4.95 -11.02 -8.18
N GLU A 398 -3.74 -10.43 -8.24
CA GLU A 398 -3.43 -9.20 -7.50
C GLU A 398 -4.37 -8.06 -7.91
N ALA A 399 -4.89 -7.35 -6.91
CA ALA A 399 -5.74 -6.18 -7.07
C ALA A 399 -5.02 -5.07 -7.84
N LEU A 400 -5.58 -4.69 -9.00
CA LEU A 400 -5.11 -3.59 -9.80
C LEU A 400 -5.78 -2.25 -9.43
N ALA A 401 -6.79 -2.27 -8.55
CA ALA A 401 -7.48 -1.10 -8.00
C ALA A 401 -6.76 -0.47 -6.81
N TYR A 402 -7.04 0.81 -6.57
CA TYR A 402 -6.57 1.52 -5.39
C TYR A 402 -7.27 1.00 -4.12
N ASP A 403 -6.49 0.83 -3.05
CA ASP A 403 -6.93 0.54 -1.69
C ASP A 403 -6.15 1.42 -0.71
N GLU A 404 -6.79 1.89 0.37
CA GLU A 404 -6.15 2.80 1.32
C GLU A 404 -5.00 2.18 2.13
N SER A 405 -4.84 0.86 2.08
CA SER A 405 -3.69 0.14 2.65
C SER A 405 -2.54 -0.13 1.67
N GLN A 406 -2.44 0.66 0.59
CA GLN A 406 -1.30 0.65 -0.34
C GLN A 406 -0.25 1.71 0.05
N SER A 407 0.98 1.25 0.30
CA SER A 407 2.06 2.02 0.92
C SER A 407 2.93 2.82 -0.07
N SER A 408 3.22 4.08 0.27
CA SER A 408 4.24 4.88 -0.45
C SER A 408 5.66 4.32 -0.28
N ALA A 409 5.94 3.55 0.79
CA ALA A 409 7.23 2.91 1.00
C ALA A 409 7.46 1.73 0.04
N VAL A 410 6.40 0.97 -0.29
CA VAL A 410 6.48 -0.09 -1.31
C VAL A 410 6.69 0.50 -2.69
N VAL A 411 6.03 1.62 -3.02
CA VAL A 411 6.28 2.38 -4.26
C VAL A 411 7.73 2.85 -4.34
N GLN A 412 8.28 3.42 -3.26
CA GLN A 412 9.71 3.77 -3.19
C GLN A 412 10.61 2.54 -3.47
N SER A 413 10.31 1.39 -2.87
CA SER A 413 11.06 0.13 -3.10
C SER A 413 10.99 -0.35 -4.56
N ILE A 414 9.85 -0.18 -5.25
CA ILE A 414 9.71 -0.51 -6.68
C ILE A 414 10.55 0.45 -7.54
N LEU A 415 10.55 1.75 -7.22
CA LEU A 415 11.27 2.78 -7.98
C LEU A 415 12.76 2.87 -7.66
N ASN A 416 13.22 2.25 -6.57
CA ASN A 416 14.65 2.14 -6.25
C ASN A 416 15.43 1.50 -7.41
N ASN A 417 16.67 1.97 -7.59
CA ASN A 417 17.55 1.63 -8.72
C ASN A 417 16.93 1.96 -10.10
N THR A 418 16.08 2.99 -10.16
CA THR A 418 15.62 3.60 -11.42
C THR A 418 15.83 5.13 -11.41
N PHE A 419 15.76 5.77 -12.57
CA PHE A 419 15.73 7.24 -12.69
C PHE A 419 14.55 7.89 -11.94
N MET A 420 13.52 7.12 -11.58
CA MET A 420 12.36 7.56 -10.80
C MET A 420 12.52 7.37 -9.29
N SER A 421 13.69 6.95 -8.79
CA SER A 421 13.93 6.71 -7.36
C SER A 421 13.87 7.94 -6.45
N GLY A 422 13.79 9.16 -7.00
CA GLY A 422 13.80 10.41 -6.25
C GLY A 422 12.77 11.45 -6.71
N ASN A 423 13.24 12.63 -7.10
CA ASN A 423 12.42 13.78 -7.46
C ASN A 423 12.64 14.20 -8.93
N TYR A 424 11.58 14.63 -9.62
CA TYR A 424 11.67 15.35 -10.88
C TYR A 424 11.74 16.86 -10.64
N SER A 425 12.37 17.58 -11.57
CA SER A 425 12.36 19.04 -11.63
C SER A 425 12.51 19.48 -13.09
N VAL A 426 11.45 20.05 -13.67
CA VAL A 426 11.37 20.41 -15.09
C VAL A 426 10.74 21.79 -15.25
N VAL A 427 10.80 22.36 -16.46
CA VAL A 427 9.91 23.46 -16.86
C VAL A 427 8.68 22.85 -17.53
N ASP A 428 7.48 23.22 -17.08
CA ASP A 428 6.22 22.80 -17.68
C ASP A 428 5.99 23.56 -18.98
N SER A 429 5.91 22.82 -20.09
CA SER A 429 5.92 23.39 -21.45
C SER A 429 4.64 24.13 -21.86
N ALA A 430 3.56 24.05 -21.08
CA ALA A 430 2.35 24.85 -21.29
C ALA A 430 2.36 26.19 -20.53
N SER A 431 3.05 26.26 -19.39
CA SER A 431 3.01 27.42 -18.47
C SER A 431 4.33 28.17 -18.32
N GLY A 432 5.45 27.60 -18.80
CA GLY A 432 6.79 28.13 -18.61
C GLY A 432 7.28 28.12 -17.15
N GLN A 433 6.53 27.51 -16.23
CA GLN A 433 6.85 27.49 -14.80
C GLN A 433 7.70 26.28 -14.42
N ALA A 434 8.56 26.45 -13.43
CA ALA A 434 9.30 25.33 -12.84
C ALA A 434 8.36 24.43 -12.01
N VAL A 435 8.31 23.14 -12.35
CA VAL A 435 7.48 22.12 -11.69
C VAL A 435 8.40 21.01 -11.16
N SER A 436 8.32 20.75 -9.86
CA SER A 436 9.10 19.70 -9.18
C SER A 436 8.28 18.95 -8.14
N GLY A 437 8.68 17.72 -7.85
CA GLY A 437 8.00 16.81 -6.91
C GLY A 437 8.62 15.42 -6.90
N SER A 438 8.13 14.56 -6.02
CA SER A 438 8.58 13.16 -5.90
C SER A 438 7.84 12.26 -6.88
N TYR A 439 8.55 11.34 -7.53
CA TYR A 439 7.91 10.30 -8.35
C TYR A 439 7.00 9.40 -7.50
N VAL A 440 7.42 9.01 -6.29
CA VAL A 440 6.60 8.24 -5.35
C VAL A 440 5.27 8.93 -5.08
N GLN A 441 5.30 10.23 -4.79
CA GLN A 441 4.08 11.01 -4.56
C GLN A 441 3.23 11.10 -5.84
N ALA A 442 3.83 11.28 -7.02
CA ALA A 442 3.11 11.26 -8.29
C ALA A 442 2.39 9.93 -8.55
N PHE A 443 2.98 8.77 -8.22
CA PHE A 443 2.31 7.47 -8.32
C PHE A 443 1.20 7.29 -7.27
N MET A 444 1.39 7.78 -6.04
CA MET A 444 0.33 7.74 -5.00
C MET A 444 -0.86 8.64 -5.35
N ASP A 445 -0.62 9.81 -5.96
CA ASP A 445 -1.68 10.71 -6.40
C ASP A 445 -2.33 10.19 -7.71
N ALA A 446 -1.55 9.58 -8.60
CA ALA A 446 -2.08 8.89 -9.79
C ALA A 446 -3.01 7.73 -9.42
N ALA A 447 -2.61 6.91 -8.43
CA ALA A 447 -3.43 5.83 -7.89
C ALA A 447 -4.79 6.33 -7.39
N LYS A 448 -4.80 7.38 -6.56
CA LYS A 448 -6.02 8.02 -6.06
C LYS A 448 -6.86 8.67 -7.17
N ALA A 449 -6.22 9.31 -8.14
CA ALA A 449 -6.90 9.99 -9.24
C ALA A 449 -7.41 9.07 -10.36
N ALA A 450 -6.97 7.80 -10.37
CA ALA A 450 -7.34 6.78 -11.35
C ALA A 450 -8.14 5.62 -10.75
N SER A 451 -8.18 5.49 -9.42
CA SER A 451 -8.64 4.30 -8.67
C SER A 451 -7.82 3.03 -8.94
N ALA A 452 -6.50 3.16 -9.15
CA ALA A 452 -5.59 2.06 -9.48
C ALA A 452 -4.49 1.84 -8.43
N ASN A 453 -3.99 0.60 -8.30
CA ASN A 453 -2.94 0.22 -7.36
C ASN A 453 -1.60 0.94 -7.71
N PRO A 454 -0.99 1.71 -6.79
CA PRO A 454 0.24 2.44 -7.08
C PRO A 454 1.46 1.51 -7.29
N TYR A 455 1.43 0.29 -6.73
CA TYR A 455 2.47 -0.71 -6.95
C TYR A 455 2.45 -1.17 -8.41
N PHE A 456 1.25 -1.53 -8.91
CA PHE A 456 1.03 -1.87 -10.32
C PHE A 456 1.43 -0.71 -11.24
N LEU A 457 1.00 0.52 -10.95
CA LEU A 457 1.36 1.69 -11.76
C LEU A 457 2.88 1.92 -11.81
N ALA A 458 3.58 1.82 -10.69
CA ALA A 458 5.03 1.99 -10.61
C ALA A 458 5.78 0.84 -11.30
N ALA A 459 5.35 -0.41 -11.10
CA ALA A 459 5.94 -1.59 -11.71
C ALA A 459 5.73 -1.62 -13.24
N ARG A 460 4.51 -1.31 -13.70
CA ARG A 460 4.20 -1.23 -15.14
C ARG A 460 4.96 -0.08 -15.79
N CYS A 461 5.03 1.11 -15.17
CA CYS A 461 5.87 2.19 -15.68
C CYS A 461 7.34 1.75 -15.83
N LYS A 462 7.92 1.12 -14.79
CA LYS A 462 9.29 0.57 -14.82
C LYS A 462 9.51 -0.47 -15.93
N GLN A 463 8.49 -1.25 -16.29
CA GLN A 463 8.50 -2.18 -17.42
C GLN A 463 8.42 -1.47 -18.78
N GLU A 464 7.52 -0.48 -18.93
CA GLU A 464 7.29 0.25 -20.20
C GLU A 464 8.45 1.19 -20.58
N VAL A 465 9.16 1.79 -19.61
CA VAL A 465 10.22 2.79 -19.88
C VAL A 465 11.62 2.40 -19.40
N GLY A 466 11.76 1.26 -18.72
CA GLY A 466 13.04 0.74 -18.22
C GLY A 466 13.62 1.50 -17.01
N THR A 467 14.68 0.94 -16.42
CA THR A 467 15.33 1.50 -15.22
C THR A 467 15.98 2.87 -15.47
N ASN A 468 16.47 3.10 -16.69
CA ASN A 468 17.19 4.31 -17.07
C ASN A 468 16.28 5.38 -17.71
N GLY A 469 15.00 5.06 -17.89
CA GLY A 469 14.05 5.86 -18.68
C GLY A 469 14.26 5.68 -20.18
N SER A 470 13.39 6.33 -20.96
CA SER A 470 13.39 6.23 -22.41
C SER A 470 13.27 7.62 -23.07
N ASN A 471 13.41 7.66 -24.40
CA ASN A 471 13.15 8.87 -25.17
C ASN A 471 11.74 9.46 -24.90
N ALA A 472 10.75 8.62 -24.56
CA ALA A 472 9.40 9.04 -24.23
C ALA A 472 9.28 9.72 -22.84
N THR A 473 10.20 9.46 -21.91
CA THR A 473 10.23 10.12 -20.59
C THR A 473 11.24 11.27 -20.49
N SER A 474 12.01 11.50 -21.54
CA SER A 474 13.11 12.48 -21.58
C SER A 474 12.66 13.95 -21.50
N GLY A 475 11.51 14.28 -22.10
CA GLY A 475 11.12 15.68 -22.35
C GLY A 475 12.00 16.41 -23.39
N THR A 476 12.94 15.74 -24.06
CA THR A 476 13.90 16.35 -25.01
C THR A 476 13.81 15.76 -26.41
N TYR A 477 12.81 14.92 -26.68
CA TYR A 477 12.63 14.28 -27.98
C TYR A 477 12.19 15.28 -29.06
N LYS A 478 12.89 15.28 -30.20
CA LYS A 478 12.78 16.32 -31.23
C LYS A 478 11.37 16.47 -31.81
N GLY A 479 10.82 17.68 -31.78
CA GLY A 479 9.44 18.01 -32.19
C GLY A 479 8.36 17.75 -31.12
N TYR A 480 8.74 17.19 -29.97
CA TYR A 480 7.90 16.87 -28.83
C TYR A 480 8.55 17.33 -27.51
N GLU A 481 9.37 18.39 -27.58
CA GLU A 481 10.09 18.97 -26.46
C GLU A 481 9.11 19.38 -25.35
N GLY A 482 9.43 18.99 -24.11
CA GLY A 482 8.59 19.18 -22.95
C GLY A 482 7.31 18.33 -22.92
N ILE A 483 7.16 17.31 -23.75
CA ILE A 483 6.09 16.29 -23.64
C ILE A 483 6.68 14.99 -23.07
N TYR A 484 5.90 14.30 -22.22
CA TYR A 484 6.33 13.13 -21.48
C TYR A 484 5.28 12.01 -21.58
N ASN A 485 5.70 10.76 -21.75
CA ASN A 485 4.84 9.57 -21.73
C ASN A 485 5.48 8.44 -20.91
N TYR A 486 5.00 8.26 -19.68
CA TYR A 486 5.57 7.32 -18.69
C TYR A 486 5.02 5.88 -18.79
N TYR A 487 4.06 5.60 -19.66
CA TYR A 487 3.51 4.25 -19.86
C TYR A 487 3.44 3.86 -21.35
N ASN A 488 4.21 4.55 -22.19
CA ASN A 488 4.28 4.33 -23.64
C ASN A 488 2.92 4.38 -24.39
N ILE A 489 1.89 4.99 -23.78
CA ILE A 489 0.49 4.96 -24.28
C ILE A 489 0.39 5.59 -25.67
N GLY A 490 -0.19 4.88 -26.62
CA GLY A 490 -0.30 5.32 -28.01
C GLY A 490 0.97 5.10 -28.86
N ALA A 491 2.03 4.53 -28.29
CA ALA A 491 3.03 3.84 -29.10
C ALA A 491 2.40 2.57 -29.69
N SER A 492 2.70 2.30 -30.96
CA SER A 492 2.28 1.08 -31.66
C SER A 492 3.40 0.60 -32.56
N ASP A 493 3.40 -0.69 -32.90
CA ASP A 493 4.51 -1.35 -33.59
C ASP A 493 4.85 -0.77 -34.97
N GLY A 494 6.06 -1.10 -35.41
CA GLY A 494 6.68 -0.52 -36.59
C GLY A 494 7.39 0.82 -36.32
N GLY A 495 7.69 1.54 -37.40
CA GLY A 495 8.56 2.72 -37.35
C GLY A 495 8.08 3.83 -36.41
N ASN A 496 9.04 4.42 -35.68
CA ASN A 496 8.88 5.66 -34.91
C ASN A 496 7.82 5.61 -33.77
N ALA A 497 7.69 4.47 -33.09
CA ALA A 497 6.73 4.25 -32.00
C ALA A 497 6.76 5.34 -30.89
N VAL A 498 7.95 5.83 -30.52
CA VAL A 498 8.12 6.92 -29.53
C VAL A 498 7.42 8.21 -29.97
N ALA A 499 7.53 8.61 -31.24
CA ALA A 499 6.84 9.79 -31.73
C ALA A 499 5.31 9.62 -31.75
N LYS A 500 4.81 8.40 -32.02
CA LYS A 500 3.37 8.09 -31.92
C LYS A 500 2.87 8.28 -30.47
N GLY A 501 3.58 7.72 -29.49
CA GLY A 501 3.26 7.87 -28.07
C GLY A 501 3.37 9.31 -27.55
N LEU A 502 4.35 10.08 -28.02
CA LEU A 502 4.48 11.50 -27.66
C LEU A 502 3.44 12.38 -28.36
N LEU A 503 3.04 12.07 -29.60
CA LEU A 503 1.90 12.69 -30.27
C LEU A 503 0.61 12.42 -29.50
N TRP A 504 0.37 11.18 -29.06
CA TRP A 504 -0.78 10.85 -28.24
C TRP A 504 -0.78 11.63 -26.91
N ALA A 505 0.36 11.68 -26.22
CA ALA A 505 0.56 12.43 -24.97
C ALA A 505 0.37 13.96 -25.11
N LYS A 506 0.62 14.51 -26.32
CA LYS A 506 0.35 15.91 -26.68
C LYS A 506 -1.15 16.21 -26.94
N GLY A 507 -2.02 15.21 -26.92
CA GLY A 507 -3.44 15.32 -27.27
C GLY A 507 -3.78 14.83 -28.69
N GLY A 508 -2.85 14.14 -29.36
CA GLY A 508 -2.95 13.77 -30.76
C GLY A 508 -2.99 15.00 -31.69
N SER A 509 -3.24 14.76 -32.99
CA SER A 509 -3.36 15.82 -33.99
C SER A 509 -4.59 16.75 -33.80
N LYS A 510 -5.45 16.45 -32.81
CA LYS A 510 -6.69 17.20 -32.50
C LYS A 510 -6.61 18.03 -31.21
N GLY A 511 -5.53 17.94 -30.43
CA GLY A 511 -5.38 18.68 -29.18
C GLY A 511 -6.32 18.22 -28.04
N GLU A 512 -6.62 16.92 -27.98
CA GLU A 512 -7.48 16.33 -26.95
C GLU A 512 -6.92 16.50 -25.53
N THR A 513 -7.77 16.98 -24.61
CA THR A 513 -7.42 17.25 -23.20
C THR A 513 -7.75 16.11 -22.23
N THR A 514 -8.35 15.02 -22.72
CA THR A 514 -8.72 13.87 -21.88
C THR A 514 -7.48 13.25 -21.22
N TYR A 515 -7.66 12.78 -19.98
CA TYR A 515 -6.59 12.23 -19.13
C TYR A 515 -5.49 13.26 -18.80
N GLY A 516 -5.85 14.54 -18.61
CA GLY A 516 -4.91 15.59 -18.21
C GLY A 516 -3.88 15.97 -19.29
N ARG A 517 -4.16 15.65 -20.56
CA ARG A 517 -3.33 16.02 -21.69
C ARG A 517 -3.44 17.53 -22.01
N PRO A 518 -2.41 18.17 -22.59
CA PRO A 518 -1.10 17.60 -22.93
C PRO A 518 -0.22 17.32 -21.70
N TRP A 519 0.49 16.19 -21.73
CA TRP A 519 1.38 15.73 -20.65
C TRP A 519 2.72 16.49 -20.65
N THR A 520 2.63 17.74 -20.21
CA THR A 520 3.67 18.78 -20.30
C THR A 520 4.69 18.76 -19.16
N ASN A 521 4.59 17.78 -18.25
CA ASN A 521 5.56 17.47 -17.20
C ASN A 521 5.37 16.00 -16.73
N PRO A 522 6.34 15.40 -15.99
CA PRO A 522 6.24 14.02 -15.50
C PRO A 522 4.99 13.72 -14.66
N TYR A 523 4.56 14.63 -13.77
CA TYR A 523 3.37 14.43 -12.94
C TYR A 523 2.10 14.28 -13.78
N LYS A 524 1.87 15.17 -14.76
CA LYS A 524 0.74 15.07 -15.70
C LYS A 524 0.76 13.74 -16.47
N SER A 525 1.94 13.28 -16.85
CA SER A 525 2.12 12.00 -17.56
C SER A 525 1.80 10.78 -16.69
N ILE A 526 2.29 10.76 -15.45
CA ILE A 526 2.08 9.65 -14.50
C ILE A 526 0.61 9.59 -14.06
N VAL A 527 0.02 10.73 -13.68
CA VAL A 527 -1.40 10.79 -13.27
C VAL A 527 -2.34 10.53 -14.45
N GLY A 528 -2.09 11.17 -15.61
CA GLY A 528 -2.93 11.00 -16.79
C GLY A 528 -2.85 9.61 -17.39
N GLY A 529 -1.66 9.02 -17.46
CA GLY A 529 -1.48 7.66 -17.97
C GLY A 529 -2.17 6.62 -17.10
N ALA A 530 -2.10 6.75 -15.76
CA ALA A 530 -2.86 5.93 -14.84
C ALA A 530 -4.37 6.04 -15.07
N GLN A 531 -4.90 7.25 -15.28
CA GLN A 531 -6.33 7.46 -15.58
C GLN A 531 -6.77 6.80 -16.87
N TYR A 532 -5.92 6.78 -17.91
CA TYR A 532 -6.20 6.06 -19.16
C TYR A 532 -6.22 4.54 -18.95
N ILE A 533 -5.20 3.99 -18.28
CA ILE A 533 -5.09 2.55 -18.01
C ILE A 533 -6.27 2.07 -17.16
N ALA A 534 -6.57 2.77 -16.07
CA ALA A 534 -7.58 2.35 -15.11
C ALA A 534 -9.00 2.44 -15.67
N LYS A 535 -9.34 3.52 -16.40
CA LYS A 535 -10.68 3.71 -16.97
C LYS A 535 -11.09 2.56 -17.88
N ASN A 536 -10.18 2.05 -18.70
CA ASN A 536 -10.51 1.08 -19.73
C ASN A 536 -10.62 -0.36 -19.21
N TYR A 537 -10.06 -0.68 -18.04
CA TYR A 537 -10.03 -2.07 -17.52
C TYR A 537 -10.42 -2.14 -16.03
N ILE A 538 -9.61 -1.55 -15.15
CA ILE A 538 -9.76 -1.64 -13.70
C ILE A 538 -11.15 -1.12 -13.27
N ASN A 539 -11.53 0.04 -13.78
CA ASN A 539 -12.76 0.74 -13.40
C ASN A 539 -14.03 0.21 -14.10
N ILE A 540 -13.89 -0.79 -14.99
CA ILE A 540 -15.01 -1.60 -15.51
C ILE A 540 -15.04 -3.01 -14.88
N GLY A 541 -14.25 -3.25 -13.83
CA GLY A 541 -14.23 -4.51 -13.08
C GLY A 541 -13.17 -5.52 -13.52
N GLN A 542 -12.37 -5.22 -14.54
CA GLN A 542 -11.22 -6.05 -14.93
C GLN A 542 -10.02 -5.74 -14.02
N ASN A 543 -10.21 -6.06 -12.75
CA ASN A 543 -9.40 -5.62 -11.60
C ASN A 543 -8.19 -6.53 -11.29
N THR A 544 -7.91 -7.52 -12.12
CA THR A 544 -6.75 -8.43 -12.01
C THR A 544 -6.30 -8.81 -13.41
N LEU A 545 -5.07 -9.32 -13.57
CA LEU A 545 -4.58 -9.84 -14.86
C LEU A 545 -5.50 -10.96 -15.36
N TYR A 546 -5.99 -11.81 -14.46
CA TYR A 546 -6.99 -12.84 -14.76
C TYR A 546 -8.29 -12.24 -15.33
N LEU A 547 -8.86 -11.22 -14.67
CA LEU A 547 -10.11 -10.58 -15.12
C LEU A 547 -9.90 -9.75 -16.40
N GLN A 548 -8.68 -9.28 -16.67
CA GLN A 548 -8.31 -8.69 -17.96
C GLN A 548 -8.17 -9.73 -19.07
N LYS A 549 -7.80 -10.98 -18.76
CA LYS A 549 -7.71 -12.08 -19.74
C LYS A 549 -9.05 -12.73 -20.04
N PHE A 550 -9.87 -13.02 -19.05
CA PHE A 550 -11.09 -13.84 -19.23
C PHE A 550 -12.39 -13.02 -19.12
N ASN A 551 -12.34 -11.80 -18.57
CA ASN A 551 -13.49 -10.91 -18.33
C ASN A 551 -14.74 -11.63 -17.78
N VAL A 552 -14.58 -12.30 -16.64
CA VAL A 552 -15.66 -13.00 -15.92
C VAL A 552 -16.17 -12.22 -14.71
N ALA A 553 -15.88 -10.91 -14.64
CA ALA A 553 -16.29 -10.06 -13.53
C ALA A 553 -17.82 -9.85 -13.56
N PRO A 554 -18.56 -10.14 -12.47
CA PRO A 554 -20.01 -9.96 -12.45
C PRO A 554 -20.43 -8.49 -12.60
N THR A 555 -19.54 -7.55 -12.24
CA THR A 555 -19.70 -6.10 -12.47
C THR A 555 -19.63 -5.71 -13.95
N ASN A 556 -19.17 -6.59 -14.84
CA ASN A 556 -19.00 -6.35 -16.28
C ASN A 556 -19.91 -7.26 -17.12
N ALA A 557 -21.06 -7.69 -16.57
CA ALA A 557 -21.93 -8.72 -17.14
C ALA A 557 -22.34 -8.50 -18.61
N ALA A 558 -22.40 -7.25 -19.09
CA ALA A 558 -22.73 -6.91 -20.48
C ALA A 558 -21.62 -7.26 -21.50
N TYR A 559 -20.38 -7.49 -21.04
CA TYR A 559 -19.19 -7.71 -21.88
C TYR A 559 -18.43 -9.00 -21.54
N LEU A 560 -19.08 -9.96 -20.86
CA LEU A 560 -18.46 -11.23 -20.46
C LEU A 560 -17.75 -11.91 -21.64
N TYR A 561 -16.57 -12.47 -21.37
CA TYR A 561 -15.69 -13.13 -22.36
C TYR A 561 -15.18 -12.20 -23.50
N GLN A 562 -15.60 -10.93 -23.54
CA GLN A 562 -15.18 -9.89 -24.49
C GLN A 562 -14.29 -8.86 -23.77
N HIS A 563 -13.82 -7.84 -24.48
CA HIS A 563 -12.90 -6.82 -23.94
C HIS A 563 -11.68 -7.41 -23.21
N GLN A 564 -11.15 -8.51 -23.75
CA GLN A 564 -9.96 -9.16 -23.21
C GLN A 564 -8.72 -8.37 -23.63
N TYR A 565 -7.83 -8.07 -22.68
CA TYR A 565 -6.58 -7.32 -22.92
C TYR A 565 -5.59 -8.10 -23.81
N MET A 566 -5.71 -9.43 -23.83
CA MET A 566 -4.72 -10.35 -24.41
C MET A 566 -5.39 -11.67 -24.84
N THR A 567 -4.90 -12.27 -25.92
CA THR A 567 -5.38 -13.57 -26.44
C THR A 567 -4.58 -14.75 -25.89
N ASN A 568 -3.31 -14.55 -25.53
CA ASN A 568 -2.44 -15.57 -24.94
C ASN A 568 -3.05 -16.10 -23.62
N VAL A 569 -3.42 -17.38 -23.60
CA VAL A 569 -4.07 -18.04 -22.45
C VAL A 569 -3.17 -18.11 -21.21
N GLN A 570 -1.85 -18.08 -21.39
CA GLN A 570 -0.86 -18.20 -20.33
C GLN A 570 -0.46 -16.85 -19.69
N ALA A 571 -0.84 -15.73 -20.32
CA ALA A 571 -0.30 -14.41 -20.01
C ALA A 571 -0.50 -13.95 -18.54
N PRO A 572 -1.69 -14.07 -17.91
CA PRO A 572 -1.88 -13.66 -16.51
C PRO A 572 -0.93 -14.37 -15.54
N TYR A 573 -0.71 -15.67 -15.75
CA TYR A 573 0.19 -16.49 -14.95
C TYR A 573 1.66 -16.03 -15.13
N SER A 574 2.11 -15.80 -16.37
CA SER A 574 3.50 -15.38 -16.64
C SER A 574 3.79 -13.94 -16.22
N GLU A 575 2.83 -13.02 -16.40
CA GLU A 575 2.96 -11.63 -15.94
C GLU A 575 2.87 -11.55 -14.41
N GLY A 576 1.95 -12.30 -13.78
CA GLY A 576 1.86 -12.45 -12.32
C GLY A 576 3.18 -12.96 -11.71
N ARG A 577 3.78 -14.01 -12.28
CA ARG A 577 5.12 -14.49 -11.87
C ARG A 577 6.20 -13.41 -11.96
N SER A 578 6.12 -12.55 -12.97
CA SER A 578 7.08 -11.46 -13.18
C SER A 578 6.93 -10.39 -12.09
N THR A 579 5.69 -9.99 -11.77
CA THR A 579 5.36 -9.10 -10.65
C THR A 579 5.80 -9.67 -9.30
N ARG A 580 5.48 -10.94 -9.02
CA ARG A 580 5.92 -11.66 -7.81
C ARG A 580 7.43 -11.64 -7.65
N THR A 581 8.15 -11.90 -8.75
CA THR A 581 9.62 -11.90 -8.76
C THR A 581 10.20 -10.51 -8.47
N ALA A 582 9.61 -9.46 -9.06
CA ALA A 582 9.99 -8.08 -8.79
C ALA A 582 9.74 -7.69 -7.32
N TYR A 583 8.58 -8.05 -6.75
CA TYR A 583 8.25 -7.80 -5.35
C TYR A 583 9.16 -8.57 -4.37
N ASN A 584 9.50 -9.83 -4.68
CA ASN A 584 10.43 -10.62 -3.87
C ASN A 584 11.82 -9.97 -3.83
N ALA A 585 12.33 -9.53 -4.99
CA ALA A 585 13.65 -8.92 -5.11
C ALA A 585 13.81 -7.58 -4.35
N ILE A 586 12.71 -6.92 -3.99
CA ILE A 586 12.69 -5.67 -3.21
C ILE A 586 12.15 -5.85 -1.77
N GLY A 587 11.88 -7.09 -1.34
CA GLY A 587 11.31 -7.40 -0.02
C GLY A 587 9.86 -6.94 0.17
N ALA A 588 9.11 -6.66 -0.90
CA ALA A 588 7.75 -6.13 -0.79
C ALA A 588 6.70 -7.18 -0.37
N LEU A 589 6.97 -8.49 -0.52
CA LEU A 589 6.02 -9.56 -0.21
C LEU A 589 5.51 -9.59 1.24
N SER A 590 6.20 -8.95 2.19
CA SER A 590 5.74 -8.83 3.59
C SER A 590 4.55 -7.88 3.76
N ASN A 591 4.33 -6.95 2.85
CA ASN A 591 3.30 -5.92 2.97
C ASN A 591 1.91 -6.47 2.62
N THR A 592 0.86 -5.70 2.89
CA THR A 592 -0.50 -6.01 2.46
C THR A 592 -0.56 -6.11 0.94
N MET A 593 -1.01 -7.27 0.48
CA MET A 593 -1.35 -7.59 -0.89
C MET A 593 -2.77 -8.15 -0.91
N ILE A 594 -3.57 -7.74 -1.88
CA ILE A 594 -4.99 -8.07 -1.96
C ILE A 594 -5.20 -8.89 -3.23
N PHE A 595 -5.83 -10.07 -3.10
CA PHE A 595 -6.04 -11.00 -4.20
C PHE A 595 -7.54 -11.21 -4.44
N TYR A 596 -8.03 -10.81 -5.61
CA TYR A 596 -9.41 -11.01 -6.06
C TYR A 596 -9.49 -12.30 -6.87
N ILE A 597 -9.85 -13.39 -6.19
CA ILE A 597 -9.80 -14.75 -6.72
C ILE A 597 -11.19 -15.13 -7.24
N PRO A 598 -11.36 -15.46 -8.52
CA PRO A 598 -12.64 -15.90 -9.08
C PRO A 598 -13.17 -17.16 -8.41
N VAL A 599 -14.50 -17.27 -8.34
CA VAL A 599 -15.24 -18.48 -7.96
C VAL A 599 -16.34 -18.71 -8.99
N TYR A 600 -16.42 -19.93 -9.51
CA TYR A 600 -17.42 -20.35 -10.50
C TYR A 600 -18.41 -21.35 -9.90
N ASN A 601 -19.62 -21.39 -10.43
CA ASN A 601 -20.61 -22.41 -10.10
C ASN A 601 -20.26 -23.73 -10.81
N ASN A 602 -20.60 -24.86 -10.20
CA ASN A 602 -20.46 -26.20 -10.80
C ASN A 602 -19.04 -26.59 -11.28
N MET A 603 -17.99 -26.07 -10.63
CA MET A 603 -16.61 -26.48 -10.91
C MET A 603 -16.37 -27.98 -10.64
N PRO A 604 -15.45 -28.63 -11.37
CA PRO A 604 -15.06 -30.02 -11.09
C PRO A 604 -14.48 -30.16 -9.68
N ALA A 605 -14.66 -31.34 -9.08
CA ALA A 605 -14.30 -31.61 -7.68
C ALA A 605 -12.81 -31.36 -7.39
N THR A 606 -11.93 -31.81 -8.28
CA THR A 606 -10.50 -31.49 -8.31
C THR A 606 -10.21 -30.31 -9.23
N ALA A 607 -9.04 -29.69 -9.09
CA ALA A 607 -8.56 -28.71 -10.05
C ALA A 607 -8.40 -29.32 -11.46
N CYS A 608 -8.68 -28.55 -12.52
CA CYS A 608 -8.45 -28.98 -13.89
C CYS A 608 -6.95 -29.21 -14.15
N ALA A 609 -6.58 -30.32 -14.78
CA ALA A 609 -5.20 -30.62 -15.17
C ALA A 609 -4.96 -30.31 -16.66
N LEU A 610 -3.73 -29.93 -17.03
CA LEU A 610 -3.30 -29.88 -18.43
C LEU A 610 -3.42 -31.28 -19.08
N PRO A 611 -3.73 -31.38 -20.38
CA PRO A 611 -3.71 -32.66 -21.08
C PRO A 611 -2.28 -33.23 -21.09
N ALA A 612 -2.18 -34.56 -21.15
CA ALA A 612 -0.89 -35.22 -21.36
C ALA A 612 -0.25 -34.74 -22.68
N ALA A 613 1.07 -34.61 -22.74
CA ALA A 613 1.77 -34.31 -23.99
C ALA A 613 1.64 -35.51 -24.94
N THR A 614 1.00 -35.31 -26.09
CA THR A 614 0.87 -36.34 -27.14
C THR A 614 1.30 -35.80 -28.50
N GLY A 615 1.51 -36.70 -29.46
CA GLY A 615 1.92 -36.37 -30.83
C GLY A 615 0.80 -35.81 -31.71
N ASN A 616 1.08 -35.73 -33.00
CA ASN A 616 0.10 -35.36 -34.03
C ASN A 616 -1.21 -36.17 -33.92
N PRO A 617 -2.40 -35.53 -34.03
CA PRO A 617 -3.69 -36.17 -33.78
C PRO A 617 -4.34 -36.85 -34.99
N ASN A 618 -3.76 -36.81 -36.19
CA ASN A 618 -4.45 -37.08 -37.44
C ASN A 618 -4.20 -38.50 -37.99
N PRO A 619 -5.20 -39.40 -37.97
CA PRO A 619 -5.08 -40.77 -38.46
C PRO A 619 -5.52 -40.91 -39.93
N TYR A 620 -5.97 -39.84 -40.59
CA TYR A 620 -6.67 -39.96 -41.86
C TYR A 620 -5.73 -40.26 -43.03
N LEU A 621 -6.26 -40.98 -44.02
CA LEU A 621 -5.58 -41.35 -45.25
C LEU A 621 -5.83 -40.31 -46.35
N SER A 622 -4.80 -40.01 -47.13
CA SER A 622 -4.82 -39.10 -48.29
C SER A 622 -5.18 -39.84 -49.59
N GLY A 623 -5.00 -41.16 -49.61
CA GLY A 623 -5.40 -42.02 -50.70
C GLY A 623 -5.25 -43.50 -50.34
N ILE A 624 -5.98 -44.35 -51.06
CA ILE A 624 -5.93 -45.81 -50.99
C ILE A 624 -5.68 -46.33 -52.42
N SER A 625 -5.04 -47.48 -52.56
CA SER A 625 -4.78 -48.15 -53.83
C SER A 625 -5.02 -49.66 -53.72
N VAL A 626 -5.46 -50.27 -54.82
CA VAL A 626 -5.78 -51.69 -54.98
C VAL A 626 -5.29 -52.05 -56.37
N ALA A 627 -4.23 -52.87 -56.45
CA ALA A 627 -3.68 -53.36 -57.71
C ALA A 627 -4.53 -54.51 -58.28
N GLU A 628 -4.35 -54.81 -59.57
CA GLU A 628 -5.06 -55.85 -60.34
C GLU A 628 -6.58 -55.64 -60.53
N ALA A 629 -7.13 -54.52 -60.02
CA ALA A 629 -8.48 -54.07 -60.37
C ALA A 629 -8.54 -53.46 -61.79
N THR A 630 -9.63 -53.71 -62.52
CA THR A 630 -9.88 -53.11 -63.86
C THR A 630 -10.31 -51.65 -63.81
N GLY A 631 -10.57 -51.11 -62.62
CA GLY A 631 -10.63 -49.68 -62.34
C GLY A 631 -9.77 -49.34 -61.13
N SER A 632 -9.00 -48.26 -61.20
CA SER A 632 -8.28 -47.72 -60.05
C SER A 632 -9.24 -47.33 -58.92
N VAL A 633 -8.79 -47.47 -57.68
CA VAL A 633 -9.50 -47.10 -56.42
C VAL A 633 -10.15 -45.72 -56.54
N PRO A 634 -11.39 -45.55 -56.05
CA PRO A 634 -12.40 -44.89 -56.86
C PRO A 634 -12.12 -43.40 -57.07
N ALA A 635 -12.44 -42.94 -58.28
CA ALA A 635 -12.49 -41.53 -58.61
C ALA A 635 -13.45 -40.82 -57.64
N GLY A 636 -12.88 -40.03 -56.72
CA GLY A 636 -13.62 -39.42 -55.61
C GLY A 636 -13.30 -39.96 -54.20
N PHE A 637 -12.16 -40.64 -53.98
CA PHE A 637 -11.67 -40.86 -52.61
C PHE A 637 -11.63 -39.54 -51.81
N SER A 638 -12.19 -39.57 -50.60
CA SER A 638 -12.15 -38.49 -49.63
C SER A 638 -11.78 -39.02 -48.25
N TYR A 639 -10.93 -38.28 -47.55
CA TYR A 639 -10.38 -38.68 -46.24
C TYR A 639 -11.44 -38.90 -45.15
N ASN A 640 -12.63 -38.30 -45.29
CA ASN A 640 -13.75 -38.39 -44.37
C ASN A 640 -14.85 -39.38 -44.81
N THR A 641 -14.61 -40.17 -45.86
CA THR A 641 -15.48 -41.27 -46.30
C THR A 641 -14.78 -42.60 -45.98
N PHE A 642 -15.41 -43.43 -45.14
CA PHE A 642 -14.76 -44.58 -44.49
C PHE A 642 -15.14 -45.95 -45.08
N ALA A 643 -15.96 -46.00 -46.13
CA ALA A 643 -16.35 -47.22 -46.82
C ALA A 643 -16.35 -47.01 -48.34
N TYR A 644 -15.80 -47.98 -49.08
CA TYR A 644 -15.73 -47.95 -50.55
C TYR A 644 -15.94 -49.35 -51.13
N THR A 645 -16.60 -49.42 -52.28
CA THR A 645 -16.71 -50.65 -53.08
C THR A 645 -15.76 -50.56 -54.29
N VAL A 646 -15.00 -51.62 -54.55
CA VAL A 646 -14.13 -51.74 -55.74
C VAL A 646 -14.48 -53.05 -56.45
N PHE A 647 -14.63 -52.98 -57.77
CA PHE A 647 -14.95 -54.15 -58.60
C PHE A 647 -13.69 -54.67 -59.30
N VAL A 648 -13.52 -55.99 -59.31
CA VAL A 648 -12.41 -56.68 -59.98
C VAL A 648 -12.96 -57.82 -60.86
N PRO A 649 -12.26 -58.22 -61.94
CA PRO A 649 -12.68 -59.35 -62.76
C PRO A 649 -12.81 -60.64 -61.95
N ALA A 650 -13.75 -61.50 -62.31
CA ALA A 650 -13.94 -62.81 -61.70
C ALA A 650 -12.67 -63.70 -61.68
N SER A 651 -11.73 -63.50 -62.61
CA SER A 651 -10.43 -64.17 -62.66
C SER A 651 -9.45 -63.75 -61.56
N VAL A 652 -9.60 -62.56 -60.97
CA VAL A 652 -8.73 -62.04 -59.91
C VAL A 652 -9.04 -62.74 -58.60
N ASN A 653 -8.05 -63.44 -58.04
CA ASN A 653 -8.18 -64.20 -56.79
C ASN A 653 -7.43 -63.56 -55.60
N LYS A 654 -6.70 -62.47 -55.85
CA LYS A 654 -5.98 -61.67 -54.85
C LYS A 654 -5.83 -60.23 -55.33
N VAL A 655 -5.61 -59.30 -54.41
CA VAL A 655 -5.22 -57.92 -54.73
C VAL A 655 -4.08 -57.47 -53.82
N ASN A 656 -3.26 -56.51 -54.27
CA ASN A 656 -2.30 -55.83 -53.39
C ASN A 656 -2.84 -54.44 -53.03
N VAL A 657 -2.98 -54.17 -51.73
CA VAL A 657 -3.64 -52.99 -51.18
C VAL A 657 -2.62 -52.04 -50.56
N GLY A 658 -2.56 -50.81 -51.05
CA GLY A 658 -1.71 -49.74 -50.52
C GLY A 658 -2.53 -48.56 -49.99
N ALA A 659 -1.88 -47.68 -49.24
CA ALA A 659 -2.48 -46.41 -48.82
C ALA A 659 -1.38 -45.39 -48.46
N THR A 660 -1.78 -44.12 -48.38
CA THR A 660 -0.94 -43.00 -47.97
C THR A 660 -1.64 -42.23 -46.87
N ALA A 661 -0.93 -41.82 -45.81
CA ALA A 661 -1.47 -40.99 -44.74
C ALA A 661 -1.55 -39.51 -45.15
N ILE A 662 -2.37 -38.71 -44.46
CA ILE A 662 -2.30 -37.23 -44.55
C ILE A 662 -1.16 -36.71 -43.70
N SER A 663 -1.09 -37.11 -42.42
CA SER A 663 0.03 -36.73 -41.56
C SER A 663 1.28 -37.54 -41.87
N LYS A 664 2.44 -36.86 -41.94
CA LYS A 664 3.77 -37.50 -41.99
C LYS A 664 4.16 -38.15 -40.66
N CYS A 665 3.39 -37.93 -39.60
CA CYS A 665 3.60 -38.52 -38.28
C CYS A 665 2.71 -39.75 -38.01
N ALA A 666 1.85 -40.13 -38.95
CA ALA A 666 0.97 -41.29 -38.84
C ALA A 666 1.57 -42.55 -39.49
N SER A 667 1.19 -43.72 -38.99
CA SER A 667 1.47 -45.02 -39.60
C SER A 667 0.19 -45.64 -40.21
N ILE A 668 0.33 -46.75 -40.93
CA ILE A 668 -0.76 -47.43 -41.62
C ILE A 668 -0.66 -48.93 -41.34
N GLU A 669 -1.81 -49.55 -41.05
CA GLU A 669 -2.01 -50.99 -40.88
C GLU A 669 -3.03 -51.50 -41.91
N GLY A 670 -3.00 -52.79 -42.26
CA GLY A 670 -3.96 -53.41 -43.18
C GLY A 670 -3.65 -53.25 -44.68
N THR A 671 -2.43 -52.87 -45.03
CA THR A 671 -1.90 -52.86 -46.41
C THR A 671 -1.09 -54.13 -46.71
N GLY A 672 -1.05 -54.54 -47.98
CA GLY A 672 -0.33 -55.72 -48.47
C GLY A 672 -1.18 -56.59 -49.40
N GLU A 673 -0.71 -57.80 -49.68
CA GLU A 673 -1.43 -58.79 -50.48
C GLU A 673 -2.60 -59.40 -49.69
N CYS A 674 -3.80 -59.38 -50.27
CA CYS A 674 -5.03 -59.91 -49.70
C CYS A 674 -5.67 -60.91 -50.68
N LEU A 675 -5.94 -62.13 -50.22
CA LEU A 675 -6.70 -63.13 -50.97
C LEU A 675 -8.19 -62.74 -51.00
N LEU A 676 -8.85 -63.00 -52.13
CA LEU A 676 -10.28 -62.73 -52.31
C LEU A 676 -11.13 -63.99 -52.15
N ASN A 677 -12.31 -63.82 -51.55
CA ASN A 677 -13.30 -64.88 -51.42
C ASN A 677 -13.66 -65.48 -52.79
N PRO A 678 -13.83 -66.82 -52.92
CA PRO A 678 -14.22 -67.47 -54.17
C PRO A 678 -15.60 -67.06 -54.72
N ALA A 679 -16.49 -66.57 -53.85
CA ALA A 679 -17.82 -66.08 -54.20
C ALA A 679 -18.20 -64.90 -53.29
N GLY A 680 -19.00 -63.96 -53.80
CA GLY A 680 -19.43 -62.77 -53.08
C GLY A 680 -18.35 -61.67 -53.02
N SER A 681 -18.34 -60.92 -51.92
CA SER A 681 -17.40 -59.83 -51.67
C SER A 681 -16.31 -60.21 -50.65
N THR A 682 -15.26 -59.38 -50.56
CA THR A 682 -14.19 -59.47 -49.55
C THR A 682 -13.95 -58.08 -48.96
N ASP A 683 -14.15 -57.90 -47.66
CA ASP A 683 -13.91 -56.63 -46.98
C ASP A 683 -12.46 -56.55 -46.48
N ILE A 684 -11.75 -55.51 -46.89
CA ILE A 684 -10.35 -55.25 -46.50
C ILE A 684 -10.32 -53.97 -45.65
N ASN A 685 -9.84 -54.08 -44.41
CA ASN A 685 -9.80 -52.96 -43.47
C ASN A 685 -8.40 -52.35 -43.39
N ILE A 686 -8.24 -51.13 -43.90
CA ILE A 686 -7.01 -50.34 -43.78
C ILE A 686 -7.17 -49.36 -42.63
N THR A 687 -6.23 -49.31 -41.69
CA THR A 687 -6.30 -48.39 -40.54
C THR A 687 -5.13 -47.43 -40.54
N GLY A 688 -5.40 -46.14 -40.67
CA GLY A 688 -4.43 -45.09 -40.37
C GLY A 688 -4.36 -44.84 -38.86
N VAL A 689 -3.16 -44.60 -38.36
CA VAL A 689 -2.85 -44.52 -36.92
C VAL A 689 -2.03 -43.26 -36.65
N ALA A 690 -2.63 -42.32 -35.93
CA ALA A 690 -2.01 -41.06 -35.55
C ALA A 690 -0.89 -41.24 -34.50
N GLN A 691 0.01 -40.28 -34.42
CA GLN A 691 1.12 -40.28 -33.46
C GLN A 691 0.65 -40.21 -31.99
N ASN A 692 -0.55 -39.68 -31.72
CA ASN A 692 -1.18 -39.72 -30.40
C ASN A 692 -1.94 -41.02 -30.09
N GLY A 693 -1.97 -41.99 -31.01
CA GLY A 693 -2.70 -43.26 -30.88
C GLY A 693 -4.15 -43.23 -31.34
N ALA A 694 -4.67 -42.11 -31.85
CA ALA A 694 -5.98 -42.10 -32.54
C ALA A 694 -5.93 -42.97 -33.80
N ARG A 695 -7.04 -43.59 -34.17
CA ARG A 695 -7.13 -44.56 -35.27
C ARG A 695 -8.36 -44.29 -36.13
N GLN A 696 -8.22 -44.37 -37.45
CA GLN A 696 -9.34 -44.38 -38.39
C GLN A 696 -9.21 -45.56 -39.34
N THR A 697 -10.22 -46.42 -39.35
CA THR A 697 -10.33 -47.54 -40.27
C THR A 697 -11.16 -47.14 -41.49
N TYR A 698 -10.75 -47.64 -42.66
CA TYR A 698 -11.42 -47.53 -43.95
C TYR A 698 -11.67 -48.94 -44.46
N THR A 699 -12.93 -49.27 -44.77
CA THR A 699 -13.32 -50.59 -45.27
C THR A 699 -13.45 -50.56 -46.78
N ILE A 700 -12.70 -51.43 -47.47
CA ILE A 700 -12.72 -51.59 -48.92
C ILE A 700 -13.38 -52.93 -49.26
N THR A 701 -14.63 -52.88 -49.72
CA THR A 701 -15.39 -54.05 -50.17
C THR A 701 -15.01 -54.38 -51.61
N ILE A 702 -14.19 -55.41 -51.80
CA ILE A 702 -13.85 -55.95 -53.12
C ILE A 702 -14.98 -56.86 -53.60
N VAL A 703 -15.54 -56.60 -54.78
CA VAL A 703 -16.56 -57.43 -55.44
C VAL A 703 -15.98 -58.03 -56.72
N ARG A 704 -16.11 -59.35 -56.90
CA ARG A 704 -15.69 -60.07 -58.12
C ARG A 704 -16.87 -60.16 -59.09
N GLN A 705 -16.65 -59.79 -60.35
CA GLN A 705 -17.66 -59.84 -61.43
C GLN A 705 -17.05 -60.22 -62.79
#